data_AF-A0A420SF13-F1
#
_entry.id   AF-A0A420SF13-F1
#
_cell.length_a   1.000
_cell.length_b   1.000
_cell.length_c   1.000
_cell.angle_alpha   90.00
_cell.angle_beta   90.00
_cell.angle_gamma   90.00
#
_symmetry.space_group_name_H-M   'P 1'
#
loop_
_entity.id
_entity.type
_entity.pdbx_description
1 polymer ?
#
loop_
_entity_poly.entity_id
_entity_poly.type
_entity_poly.pdbx_seq_one_letter_code
_entity_poly.pdbx_strand_id
1 'polypeptide(L)'
;MRFGRTLRESIYPPWKDKYIDYAKLKSLLREDVADDDNQPWTEEDETRFCEEIFNNQLEKVAQFQEQRFNALKERVDAAFGKLKELAPVESSEDDGAPQKGEISASRLRTLESELDEITNEVRELKKYSNINYTGFLKIIKKHDRKRGDRYKVRPMMQLSLSQRPFNSETGYSPLLNKLSIMYFAIRQQLEDGGEQLPPLDLESQGETHNGERYTAHKFWVHPDNLLEVKTVILRHLPALVYSEQSAKELDGSDSPSITSLYFDNKQFELYGEKVNRKSEATSLRLRWYGQLATRPEIFVEQKTVDDKGGSQDLKFTIKDKYVKSFVNGEYNPEKAVQKMKRQSFAPEKIEKFQETVNNIQKYVKEKGLSPVLRANYVRTAFQKPADDRIRIAIDTDVAFIREDTLDPSRPCRDPNEWHRLDIDESEMTYPFKKMNQSEVNRFPYALLEIKLKEDSQRKHPTWVEDLMSSHLVHPSPRFSKFVHGIAALFEDYVNNLPFWLSDLESDIRKDPQKTFEEEEQRRAQRHEDVMAVGSLIGAGAKSGSYKPTQSSPVSKSYLAERMSKDSIAQALNRRTSAPANGEEAGESSSQQRPEQERSYGTLSSVIPGFSLSKYSRAKRASQQPLPEGVVAPTEWIKNMGELKVEPKVWLANERTFLKWQHICILQGGLAVGLYTAAGENTLASVIGLLFVLIAVFAGIWGYAMLRIRRTMIVERSGKDFDNMIGPMIISGSLMLVLILNFFFAYREAFGKFKDDQSSLGELLSEDLK
;
A
#
# COMPACT_ATOMS: atom_id res chain seq x y z
N MET A 1 20.17 31.01 3.58
CA MET A 1 21.39 30.18 3.70
C MET A 1 21.80 29.67 2.32
N ARG A 2 23.10 29.45 2.03
CA ARG A 2 23.54 28.91 0.73
C ARG A 2 23.50 27.38 0.74
N PHE A 3 22.47 26.78 0.14
CA PHE A 3 22.29 25.31 0.06
C PHE A 3 23.56 24.56 -0.38
N GLY A 4 24.34 25.11 -1.33
CA GLY A 4 25.59 24.48 -1.78
C GLY A 4 26.68 24.32 -0.69
N ARG A 5 26.62 25.09 0.41
CA ARG A 5 27.47 24.84 1.59
C ARG A 5 26.93 23.67 2.41
N THR A 6 25.62 23.68 2.68
CA THR A 6 24.93 22.60 3.40
C THR A 6 25.11 21.25 2.71
N LEU A 7 24.99 21.20 1.39
CA LEU A 7 25.23 19.98 0.62
C LEU A 7 26.64 19.43 0.89
N ARG A 8 27.68 20.28 0.77
CA ARG A 8 29.08 19.87 1.02
C ARG A 8 29.33 19.35 2.44
N GLU A 9 28.71 19.96 3.44
CA GLU A 9 28.82 19.54 4.84
C GLU A 9 28.05 18.24 5.13
N SER A 10 26.99 17.96 4.36
CA SER A 10 26.13 16.78 4.53
C SER A 10 26.55 15.53 3.75
N ILE A 11 27.51 15.65 2.84
CA ILE A 11 28.00 14.55 2.00
C ILE A 11 28.63 13.46 2.86
N TYR A 12 28.13 12.23 2.71
CA TYR A 12 28.79 11.06 3.23
C TYR A 12 30.02 10.72 2.38
N PRO A 13 31.26 10.73 2.92
CA PRO A 13 32.47 10.63 2.10
C PRO A 13 32.53 9.41 1.17
N PRO A 14 32.11 8.20 1.60
CA PRO A 14 32.09 7.02 0.72
C PRO A 14 31.20 7.13 -0.52
N TRP A 15 30.19 8.01 -0.51
CA TRP A 15 29.23 8.16 -1.61
C TRP A 15 29.31 9.52 -2.30
N LYS A 16 30.40 10.27 -2.09
CA LYS A 16 30.58 11.64 -2.60
C LYS A 16 30.24 11.78 -4.09
N ASP A 17 30.71 10.87 -4.93
CA ASP A 17 30.52 10.95 -6.39
C ASP A 17 29.09 10.63 -6.85
N LYS A 18 28.29 10.05 -5.96
CA LYS A 18 26.91 9.65 -6.22
C LYS A 18 25.90 10.76 -5.89
N TYR A 19 26.31 11.84 -5.21
CA TYR A 19 25.44 12.99 -4.96
C TYR A 19 25.20 13.80 -6.25
N ILE A 20 24.15 14.61 -6.24
CA ILE A 20 23.85 15.61 -7.26
C ILE A 20 25.04 16.58 -7.41
N ASP A 21 25.50 16.79 -8.64
CA ASP A 21 26.54 17.77 -8.93
C ASP A 21 25.93 19.18 -9.01
N TYR A 22 25.65 19.73 -7.83
CA TYR A 22 25.02 21.04 -7.70
C TYR A 22 25.91 22.17 -8.22
N ALA A 23 27.25 21.99 -8.24
CA ALA A 23 28.17 22.99 -8.78
C ALA A 23 28.08 23.04 -10.31
N LYS A 24 28.11 21.88 -10.98
CA LYS A 24 27.94 21.80 -12.43
C LYS A 24 26.59 22.38 -12.89
N LEU A 25 25.51 22.08 -12.17
CA LEU A 25 24.20 22.63 -12.51
C LEU A 25 24.14 24.15 -12.35
N LYS A 26 24.83 24.71 -11.34
CA LYS A 26 24.95 26.16 -11.18
C LYS A 26 25.78 26.82 -12.29
N SER A 27 26.87 26.18 -12.71
CA SER A 27 27.65 26.69 -13.83
C SER A 27 26.85 26.66 -15.13
N LEU A 28 26.00 25.64 -15.35
CA LEU A 28 25.08 25.58 -16.49
C LEU A 28 24.03 26.70 -16.45
N LEU A 29 23.55 27.07 -15.26
CA LEU A 29 22.69 28.24 -15.06
C LEU A 29 23.42 29.59 -15.18
N ARG A 30 24.74 29.56 -15.45
CA ARG A 30 25.62 30.74 -15.51
C ARG A 30 25.58 31.56 -14.21
N GLU A 31 25.51 30.90 -13.05
CA GLU A 31 25.52 31.59 -11.74
C GLU A 31 26.92 32.12 -11.38
N ASP A 32 27.98 31.54 -11.94
CA ASP A 32 29.37 31.92 -11.67
C ASP A 32 29.85 33.09 -12.54
N VAL A 33 29.01 33.55 -13.49
CA VAL A 33 29.27 34.67 -14.40
C VAL A 33 28.49 35.89 -13.90
N ALA A 34 29.10 37.08 -13.94
CA ALA A 34 28.42 38.31 -13.54
C ALA A 34 27.21 38.57 -14.47
N ASP A 35 26.10 39.07 -13.92
CA ASP A 35 24.87 39.37 -14.69
C ASP A 35 25.08 40.46 -15.78
N ASP A 36 26.30 40.97 -15.95
CA ASP A 36 26.74 41.93 -16.98
C ASP A 36 26.99 41.27 -18.36
N ASP A 37 27.08 39.93 -18.41
CA ASP A 37 27.14 39.18 -19.68
C ASP A 37 25.71 39.08 -20.27
N ASN A 38 25.40 40.04 -21.13
CA ASN A 38 24.12 40.27 -21.82
C ASN A 38 23.69 39.15 -22.81
N GLN A 39 24.19 37.92 -22.66
CA GLN A 39 23.80 36.80 -23.52
C GLN A 39 22.40 36.30 -23.17
N PRO A 40 21.45 36.30 -24.13
CA PRO A 40 20.11 35.80 -23.89
C PRO A 40 20.12 34.29 -23.62
N TRP A 41 19.26 33.83 -22.72
CA TRP A 41 19.04 32.41 -22.47
C TRP A 41 18.41 31.75 -23.71
N THR A 42 19.11 30.80 -24.31
CA THR A 42 18.70 30.13 -25.55
C THR A 42 17.94 28.83 -25.28
N GLU A 43 17.23 28.32 -26.29
CA GLU A 43 16.59 26.99 -26.22
C GLU A 43 17.62 25.86 -26.11
N GLU A 44 18.83 26.06 -26.64
CA GLU A 44 19.94 25.11 -26.51
C GLU A 44 20.44 25.05 -25.05
N ASP A 45 20.52 26.19 -24.37
CA ASP A 45 20.88 26.25 -22.94
C ASP A 45 19.83 25.54 -22.07
N GLU A 46 18.55 25.75 -22.37
CA GLU A 46 17.42 25.08 -21.70
C GLU A 46 17.50 23.57 -21.88
N THR A 47 17.72 23.12 -23.13
CA THR A 47 17.83 21.70 -23.48
C THR A 47 19.01 21.07 -22.75
N ARG A 48 20.17 21.72 -22.77
CA ARG A 48 21.38 21.25 -22.07
C ARG A 48 21.18 21.14 -20.56
N PHE A 49 20.49 22.11 -19.96
CA PHE A 49 20.17 22.07 -18.52
C PHE A 49 19.19 20.93 -18.19
N CYS A 50 18.12 20.79 -18.99
CA CYS A 50 17.13 19.73 -18.83
C CYS A 50 17.74 18.33 -19.02
N GLU A 51 18.54 18.12 -20.06
CA GLU A 51 19.24 16.84 -20.27
C GLU A 51 20.16 16.50 -19.11
N GLU A 52 20.95 17.45 -18.62
CA GLU A 52 21.85 17.21 -17.50
C GLU A 52 21.08 16.88 -16.21
N ILE A 53 19.99 17.59 -15.91
CA ILE A 53 19.27 17.38 -14.65
C ILE A 53 18.43 16.11 -14.66
N PHE A 54 17.69 15.82 -15.74
CA PHE A 54 16.76 14.71 -15.81
C PHE A 54 17.42 13.39 -16.23
N ASN A 55 18.27 13.41 -17.25
CA ASN A 55 18.84 12.19 -17.81
C ASN A 55 20.14 11.79 -17.11
N ASN A 56 20.95 12.76 -16.68
CA ASN A 56 22.23 12.44 -16.02
C ASN A 56 22.10 12.43 -14.50
N GLN A 57 21.77 13.57 -13.88
CA GLN A 57 21.85 13.71 -12.42
C GLN A 57 20.73 12.95 -11.69
N LEU A 58 19.48 13.06 -12.14
CA LEU A 58 18.35 12.36 -11.51
C LEU A 58 18.48 10.84 -11.66
N GLU A 59 18.83 10.36 -12.85
CA GLU A 59 19.05 8.93 -13.09
C GLU A 59 20.19 8.36 -12.24
N LYS A 60 21.33 9.05 -12.19
CA LYS A 60 22.47 8.67 -11.33
C LYS A 60 22.06 8.50 -9.87
N VAL A 61 21.32 9.46 -9.32
CA VAL A 61 20.89 9.43 -7.91
C VAL A 61 19.87 8.31 -7.67
N ALA A 62 18.87 8.19 -8.55
CA ALA A 62 17.82 7.18 -8.41
C ALA A 62 18.38 5.75 -8.52
N GLN A 63 19.22 5.47 -9.53
CA GLN A 63 19.83 4.16 -9.72
C GLN A 63 20.73 3.76 -8.55
N PHE A 64 21.55 4.70 -8.04
CA PHE A 64 22.41 4.41 -6.90
C PHE A 64 21.59 4.08 -5.64
N GLN A 65 20.52 4.84 -5.38
CA GLN A 65 19.66 4.59 -4.23
C GLN A 65 18.98 3.22 -4.34
N GLU A 66 18.43 2.87 -5.51
CA GLU A 66 17.77 1.59 -5.75
C GLU A 66 18.74 0.41 -5.58
N GLN A 67 19.92 0.48 -6.20
CA GLN A 67 20.96 -0.55 -6.07
C GLN A 67 21.39 -0.75 -4.61
N ARG A 68 21.61 0.35 -3.87
CA ARG A 68 21.98 0.27 -2.45
C ARG A 68 20.86 -0.26 -1.58
N PHE A 69 19.62 0.14 -1.83
CA PHE A 69 18.47 -0.38 -1.11
C PHE A 69 18.30 -1.88 -1.31
N ASN A 70 18.41 -2.37 -2.55
CA ASN A 70 18.33 -3.80 -2.85
C ASN A 70 19.47 -4.59 -2.19
N ALA A 71 20.71 -4.07 -2.21
CA ALA A 71 21.84 -4.69 -1.52
C ALA A 71 21.63 -4.76 0.01
N LEU A 72 21.06 -3.72 0.62
CA LEU A 72 20.72 -3.74 2.05
C LEU A 72 19.62 -4.76 2.35
N LYS A 73 18.61 -4.89 1.48
CA LYS A 73 17.56 -5.90 1.61
C LYS A 73 18.13 -7.31 1.57
N GLU A 74 19.01 -7.60 0.61
CA GLU A 74 19.68 -8.90 0.52
C GLU A 74 20.54 -9.20 1.75
N ARG A 75 21.27 -8.21 2.28
CA ARG A 75 22.04 -8.36 3.52
C ARG A 75 21.15 -8.65 4.73
N VAL A 76 20.00 -7.99 4.84
CA VAL A 76 19.02 -8.25 5.91
C VAL A 76 18.43 -9.65 5.80
N ASP A 77 18.07 -10.08 4.59
CA ASP A 77 17.54 -11.43 4.37
C ASP A 77 18.60 -12.51 4.66
N ALA A 78 19.87 -12.25 4.34
CA ALA A 78 20.99 -13.12 4.69
C ALA A 78 21.25 -13.18 6.21
N ALA A 79 21.23 -12.04 6.90
CA ALA A 79 21.35 -11.96 8.35
C ALA A 79 20.20 -12.71 9.05
N PHE A 80 18.97 -12.58 8.52
CA PHE A 80 17.82 -13.33 9.00
C PHE A 80 17.99 -14.85 8.81
N GLY A 81 18.55 -15.28 7.68
CA GLY A 81 18.92 -16.68 7.44
C GLY A 81 19.93 -17.21 8.47
N LYS A 82 21.00 -16.46 8.75
CA LYS A 82 21.99 -16.79 9.79
C LYS A 82 21.35 -16.90 11.19
N LEU A 83 20.45 -15.97 11.53
CA LEU A 83 19.72 -16.00 12.80
C LEU A 83 18.88 -17.28 12.93
N LYS A 84 18.24 -17.71 11.83
CA LYS A 84 17.45 -18.93 11.80
C LYS A 84 18.27 -20.20 12.06
N GLU A 85 19.50 -20.25 11.58
CA GLU A 85 20.42 -21.37 11.81
C GLU A 85 20.96 -21.42 13.25
N LEU A 86 21.08 -20.26 13.90
CA LEU A 86 21.60 -20.14 15.27
C LEU A 86 20.53 -20.37 16.34
N ALA A 87 19.25 -20.31 15.97
CA ALA A 87 18.18 -20.61 16.90
C ALA A 87 18.18 -22.09 17.29
N PRO A 88 17.87 -22.41 18.55
CA PRO A 88 17.85 -23.79 19.01
C PRO A 88 16.78 -24.57 18.24
N VAL A 89 17.23 -25.41 17.31
CA VAL A 89 16.44 -26.55 16.84
C VAL A 89 16.09 -27.36 18.08
N GLU A 90 14.81 -27.67 18.30
CA GLU A 90 14.36 -28.64 19.31
C GLU A 90 15.17 -29.93 19.12
N SER A 91 16.30 -30.02 19.82
CA SER A 91 17.04 -31.25 19.94
C SER A 91 16.33 -31.97 21.06
N SER A 92 15.61 -33.02 20.65
CA SER A 92 15.34 -34.19 21.46
C SER A 92 16.40 -34.34 22.55
N GLU A 93 15.94 -34.40 23.80
CA GLU A 93 16.70 -34.77 24.98
C GLU A 93 17.72 -35.87 24.64
N ASP A 94 18.99 -35.52 24.43
CA ASP A 94 20.10 -36.30 24.97
C ASP A 94 21.45 -35.56 24.92
N ASP A 95 22.16 -35.76 26.01
CA ASP A 95 23.58 -35.57 26.31
C ASP A 95 24.27 -34.20 26.33
N GLY A 96 24.94 -33.97 27.47
CA GLY A 96 25.53 -32.72 27.90
C GLY A 96 26.83 -32.31 27.19
N ALA A 97 26.92 -31.01 26.90
CA ALA A 97 28.17 -30.28 26.73
C ALA A 97 27.95 -28.77 27.04
N PRO A 98 28.65 -28.18 28.04
CA PRO A 98 28.48 -26.77 28.40
C PRO A 98 29.18 -25.77 27.44
N GLN A 99 29.76 -26.22 26.33
CA GLN A 99 30.53 -25.36 25.40
C GLN A 99 29.70 -24.73 24.24
N LYS A 100 28.47 -25.19 23.98
CA LYS A 100 27.63 -24.63 22.89
C LYS A 100 27.08 -23.23 23.20
N GLY A 101 26.92 -22.87 24.47
CA GLY A 101 26.33 -21.59 24.90
C GLY A 101 27.20 -20.36 24.59
N GLU A 102 28.49 -20.40 24.94
CA GLU A 102 29.41 -19.26 24.69
C GLU A 102 29.68 -19.01 23.19
N ILE A 103 29.76 -20.08 22.39
CA ILE A 103 29.94 -19.99 20.94
C ILE A 103 28.68 -19.40 20.27
N SER A 104 27.49 -19.74 20.75
CA SER A 104 26.23 -19.14 20.29
C SER A 104 26.17 -17.64 20.64
N ALA A 105 26.48 -17.27 21.88
CA ALA A 105 26.44 -15.87 22.34
C ALA A 105 27.44 -14.96 21.59
N SER A 106 28.66 -15.44 21.31
CA SER A 106 29.66 -14.69 20.52
C SER A 106 29.24 -14.49 19.06
N ARG A 107 28.59 -15.50 18.44
CA ARG A 107 28.02 -15.39 17.09
C ARG A 107 26.84 -14.42 17.06
N LEU A 108 25.97 -14.44 18.07
CA LEU A 108 24.86 -13.51 18.22
C LEU A 108 25.33 -12.05 18.37
N ARG A 109 26.39 -11.79 19.14
CA ARG A 109 27.00 -10.45 19.23
C ARG A 109 27.63 -9.98 17.92
N THR A 110 28.20 -10.91 17.16
CA THR A 110 28.75 -10.61 15.82
C THR A 110 27.61 -10.24 14.86
N LEU A 111 26.49 -10.96 14.94
CA LEU A 111 25.29 -10.66 14.17
C LEU A 111 24.67 -9.31 14.60
N GLU A 112 24.63 -8.99 15.90
CA GLU A 112 24.21 -7.68 16.40
C GLU A 112 25.05 -6.55 15.79
N SER A 113 26.38 -6.70 15.77
CA SER A 113 27.28 -5.74 15.11
C SER A 113 27.01 -5.61 13.60
N GLU A 114 26.71 -6.72 12.91
CA GLU A 114 26.33 -6.71 11.49
C GLU A 114 25.01 -5.95 11.27
N LEU A 115 24.02 -6.14 12.16
CA LEU A 115 22.77 -5.39 12.13
C LEU A 115 22.98 -3.89 12.41
N ASP A 116 23.88 -3.53 13.32
CA ASP A 116 24.21 -2.14 13.64
C ASP A 116 24.84 -1.44 12.43
N GLU A 117 25.74 -2.12 11.72
CA GLU A 117 26.31 -1.63 10.45
C GLU A 117 25.22 -1.41 9.40
N ILE A 118 24.33 -2.39 9.19
CA ILE A 118 23.19 -2.26 8.27
C ILE A 118 22.31 -1.09 8.66
N THR A 119 22.01 -0.92 9.95
CA THR A 119 21.16 0.15 10.47
C THR A 119 21.79 1.52 10.24
N ASN A 120 23.11 1.64 10.46
CA ASN A 120 23.87 2.85 10.15
C ASN A 120 23.84 3.17 8.65
N GLU A 121 24.04 2.18 7.78
CA GLU A 121 23.95 2.37 6.33
C GLU A 121 22.55 2.78 5.87
N VAL A 122 21.49 2.21 6.43
CA VAL A 122 20.09 2.61 6.16
C VAL A 122 19.88 4.08 6.55
N ARG A 123 20.41 4.53 7.69
CA ARG A 123 20.34 5.93 8.12
C ARG A 123 21.06 6.86 7.15
N GLU A 124 22.28 6.51 6.73
CA GLU A 124 23.01 7.32 5.75
C GLU A 124 22.31 7.34 4.39
N LEU A 125 21.74 6.22 3.93
CA LEU A 125 21.02 6.15 2.66
C LEU A 125 19.78 7.06 2.68
N LYS A 126 19.07 7.10 3.80
CA LYS A 126 17.94 8.03 4.01
C LYS A 126 18.39 9.49 4.00
N LYS A 127 19.53 9.81 4.62
CA LYS A 127 20.10 11.16 4.60
C LYS A 127 20.50 11.56 3.18
N TYR A 128 21.11 10.64 2.43
CA TYR A 128 21.45 10.78 1.01
C TYR A 128 20.20 11.10 0.17
N SER A 129 19.11 10.33 0.31
CA SER A 129 17.87 10.60 -0.43
C SER A 129 17.29 11.99 -0.15
N ASN A 130 17.20 12.38 1.13
CA ASN A 130 16.60 13.64 1.54
C ASN A 130 17.35 14.88 1.00
N ILE A 131 18.67 14.89 1.10
CA ILE A 131 19.46 16.05 0.65
C ILE A 131 19.51 16.15 -0.87
N ASN A 132 19.58 15.02 -1.59
CA ASN A 132 19.53 15.03 -3.06
C ASN A 132 18.16 15.48 -3.57
N TYR A 133 17.07 14.96 -2.97
CA TYR A 133 15.70 15.41 -3.27
C TYR A 133 15.56 16.92 -3.08
N THR A 134 16.05 17.44 -1.96
CA THR A 134 16.05 18.90 -1.73
C THR A 134 16.92 19.64 -2.74
N GLY A 135 18.06 19.06 -3.14
CA GLY A 135 18.95 19.63 -4.17
C GLY A 135 18.27 19.82 -5.52
N PHE A 136 17.49 18.83 -5.98
CA PHE A 136 16.72 18.93 -7.22
C PHE A 136 15.65 20.03 -7.16
N LEU A 137 14.89 20.10 -6.07
CA LEU A 137 13.90 21.18 -5.91
C LEU A 137 14.55 22.57 -5.86
N LYS A 138 15.68 22.69 -5.16
CA LYS A 138 16.42 23.95 -5.02
C LYS A 138 17.03 24.45 -6.32
N ILE A 139 17.64 23.57 -7.11
CA ILE A 139 18.25 23.98 -8.38
C ILE A 139 17.18 24.40 -9.40
N ILE A 140 16.03 23.73 -9.42
CA ILE A 140 14.94 24.06 -10.33
C ILE A 140 14.23 25.33 -9.92
N LYS A 141 14.00 25.52 -8.62
CA LYS A 141 13.47 26.80 -8.14
C LYS A 141 14.37 27.97 -8.55
N LYS A 142 15.69 27.76 -8.50
CA LYS A 142 16.67 28.75 -8.97
C LYS A 142 16.59 28.97 -10.48
N HIS A 143 16.46 27.90 -11.26
CA HIS A 143 16.20 27.95 -12.70
C HIS A 143 14.94 28.78 -13.00
N ASP A 144 13.79 28.39 -12.45
CA ASP A 144 12.50 29.03 -12.71
C ASP A 144 12.48 30.50 -12.27
N ARG A 145 13.25 30.87 -11.23
CA ARG A 145 13.38 32.27 -10.79
C ARG A 145 14.22 33.13 -11.75
N LYS A 146 15.28 32.58 -12.35
CA LYS A 146 16.18 33.34 -13.25
C LYS A 146 15.74 33.28 -14.72
N ARG A 147 15.18 32.14 -15.16
CA ARG A 147 14.96 31.77 -16.56
C ARG A 147 13.54 31.28 -16.86
N GLY A 148 12.68 31.17 -15.85
CA GLY A 148 11.34 30.58 -15.96
C GLY A 148 10.25 31.47 -16.57
N ASP A 149 10.61 32.59 -17.21
CA ASP A 149 9.64 33.46 -17.90
C ASP A 149 9.04 32.79 -19.15
N ARG A 150 9.81 31.90 -19.81
CA ARG A 150 9.35 31.15 -21.00
C ARG A 150 8.87 29.74 -20.66
N TYR A 151 9.62 29.02 -19.83
CA TYR A 151 9.36 27.63 -19.51
C TYR A 151 9.70 27.33 -18.05
N LYS A 152 8.76 26.74 -17.31
CA LYS A 152 8.96 26.34 -15.91
C LYS A 152 9.21 24.85 -15.84
N VAL A 153 10.36 24.48 -15.27
CA VAL A 153 10.81 23.08 -15.19
C VAL A 153 10.25 22.38 -13.94
N ARG A 154 9.79 23.15 -12.94
CA ARG A 154 9.26 22.60 -11.68
C ARG A 154 8.20 21.50 -11.86
N PRO A 155 7.13 21.67 -12.65
CA PRO A 155 6.12 20.62 -12.79
C PRO A 155 6.68 19.31 -13.36
N MET A 156 7.64 19.40 -14.29
CA MET A 156 8.26 18.22 -14.90
C MET A 156 9.15 17.45 -13.90
N MET A 157 9.86 18.17 -13.02
CA MET A 157 10.61 17.51 -11.95
C MET A 157 9.73 16.91 -10.88
N GLN A 158 8.65 17.58 -10.50
CA GLN A 158 7.68 17.00 -9.56
C GLN A 158 7.14 15.67 -10.10
N LEU A 159 6.73 15.63 -11.37
CA LEU A 159 6.32 14.39 -12.02
C LEU A 159 7.44 13.33 -12.07
N SER A 160 8.68 13.74 -12.35
CA SER A 160 9.81 12.80 -12.43
C SER A 160 10.18 12.22 -11.06
N LEU A 161 10.11 13.03 -10.00
CA LEU A 161 10.36 12.63 -8.62
C LEU A 161 9.23 11.74 -8.06
N SER A 162 7.98 11.97 -8.47
CA SER A 162 6.85 11.12 -8.06
C SER A 162 6.88 9.75 -8.75
N GLN A 163 7.31 9.68 -10.02
CA GLN A 163 7.52 8.42 -10.73
C GLN A 163 8.72 7.61 -10.19
N ARG A 164 9.72 8.30 -9.61
CA ARG A 164 10.93 7.68 -9.06
C ARG A 164 11.15 8.12 -7.61
N PRO A 165 10.32 7.65 -6.66
CA PRO A 165 10.32 8.16 -5.29
C PRO A 165 11.46 7.53 -4.45
N PHE A 166 12.71 7.89 -4.75
CA PHE A 166 13.90 7.47 -3.98
C PHE A 166 13.94 8.07 -2.56
N ASN A 167 13.05 9.01 -2.24
CA ASN A 167 12.91 9.64 -0.93
C ASN A 167 11.66 9.16 -0.14
N SER A 168 10.95 8.13 -0.61
CA SER A 168 9.79 7.59 0.11
C SER A 168 10.22 6.79 1.35
N GLU A 169 9.59 7.06 2.50
CA GLU A 169 9.85 6.29 3.73
C GLU A 169 9.15 4.93 3.73
N THR A 170 8.02 4.82 3.02
CA THR A 170 7.22 3.59 2.93
C THR A 170 8.03 2.41 2.42
N GLY A 171 8.98 2.64 1.51
CA GLY A 171 9.89 1.61 1.00
C GLY A 171 10.78 1.00 2.08
N TYR A 172 11.16 1.76 3.11
CA TYR A 172 12.05 1.27 4.19
C TYR A 172 11.31 0.53 5.30
N SER A 173 9.99 0.72 5.44
CA SER A 173 9.19 0.15 6.53
C SER A 173 9.34 -1.38 6.64
N PRO A 174 9.26 -2.18 5.55
CA PRO A 174 9.47 -3.64 5.65
C PRO A 174 10.88 -4.02 6.14
N LEU A 175 11.90 -3.30 5.68
CA LEU A 175 13.29 -3.52 6.08
C LEU A 175 13.49 -3.22 7.57
N LEU A 176 12.96 -2.09 8.04
CA LEU A 176 13.03 -1.67 9.44
C LEU A 176 12.27 -2.63 10.37
N ASN A 177 11.10 -3.11 9.94
CA ASN A 177 10.35 -4.11 10.70
C ASN A 177 11.14 -5.42 10.85
N LYS A 178 11.75 -5.92 9.76
CA LYS A 178 12.62 -7.10 9.84
C LYS A 178 13.81 -6.88 10.76
N LEU A 179 14.50 -5.75 10.65
CA LEU A 179 15.61 -5.39 11.54
C LEU A 179 15.16 -5.38 13.02
N SER A 180 14.04 -4.72 13.31
CA SER A 180 13.46 -4.65 14.65
C SER A 180 13.19 -6.03 15.26
N ILE A 181 12.61 -6.93 14.46
CA ILE A 181 12.33 -8.31 14.87
C ILE A 181 13.65 -9.08 15.15
N MET A 182 14.68 -8.90 14.32
CA MET A 182 15.98 -9.56 14.54
C MET A 182 16.69 -9.05 15.79
N TYR A 183 16.71 -7.73 16.03
CA TYR A 183 17.25 -7.17 17.27
C TYR A 183 16.51 -7.72 18.50
N PHE A 184 15.18 -7.80 18.43
CA PHE A 184 14.37 -8.36 19.51
C PHE A 184 14.76 -9.82 19.81
N ALA A 185 14.87 -10.65 18.77
CA ALA A 185 15.26 -12.05 18.91
C ALA A 185 16.68 -12.22 19.48
N ILE A 186 17.66 -11.45 19.00
CA ILE A 186 19.04 -11.50 19.47
C ILE A 186 19.13 -11.09 20.95
N ARG A 187 18.47 -9.99 21.34
CA ARG A 187 18.46 -9.52 22.73
C ARG A 187 17.82 -10.52 23.67
N GLN A 188 16.70 -11.11 23.27
CA GLN A 188 16.03 -12.13 24.08
C GLN A 188 16.91 -13.38 24.32
N GLN A 189 17.80 -13.71 23.38
CA GLN A 189 18.75 -14.81 23.53
C GLN A 189 20.04 -14.43 24.28
N LEU A 190 20.38 -13.14 24.35
CA LEU A 190 21.58 -12.63 25.04
C LEU A 190 21.30 -12.19 26.49
N GLU A 191 20.08 -11.76 26.80
CA GLU A 191 19.67 -11.29 28.13
C GLU A 191 18.68 -12.29 28.77
N ASP A 192 19.17 -13.07 29.73
CA ASP A 192 18.33 -13.91 30.62
C ASP A 192 17.47 -12.99 31.50
N GLY A 193 16.24 -12.70 31.05
CA GLY A 193 15.15 -12.15 31.86
C GLY A 193 15.38 -10.76 32.47
N GLY A 194 15.08 -9.70 31.73
CA GLY A 194 14.93 -8.37 32.33
C GLY A 194 14.52 -7.28 31.34
N GLU A 195 13.27 -6.83 31.44
CA GLU A 195 12.64 -5.71 30.71
C GLU A 195 12.33 -5.93 29.22
N GLN A 196 11.07 -6.29 28.95
CA GLN A 196 10.44 -6.15 27.64
C GLN A 196 10.38 -4.67 27.25
N LEU A 197 11.45 -4.13 26.67
CA LEU A 197 11.37 -2.90 25.91
C LEU A 197 10.60 -3.20 24.61
N PRO A 198 9.46 -2.56 24.34
CA PRO A 198 8.75 -2.75 23.09
C PRO A 198 9.69 -2.46 21.91
N PRO A 199 9.51 -3.14 20.77
CA PRO A 199 10.29 -2.86 19.57
C PRO A 199 10.27 -1.36 19.31
N LEU A 200 11.44 -0.80 18.94
CA LEU A 200 11.58 0.61 18.59
C LEU A 200 10.66 0.88 17.38
N ASP A 201 9.44 1.35 17.63
CA ASP A 201 8.57 1.83 16.58
C ASP A 201 9.07 3.22 16.16
N LEU A 202 10.00 3.22 15.20
CA LEU A 202 10.57 4.45 14.63
C LEU A 202 9.54 5.30 13.86
N GLU A 203 8.35 4.76 13.58
CA GLU A 203 7.30 5.37 12.77
C GLU A 203 6.21 6.04 13.62
N SER A 204 5.81 5.45 14.75
CA SER A 204 4.87 6.07 15.68
C SER A 204 5.56 7.04 16.65
N GLN A 205 4.90 8.16 16.94
CA GLN A 205 5.41 9.12 17.93
C GLN A 205 4.74 8.82 19.27
N GLY A 206 5.56 8.44 20.26
CA GLY A 206 5.16 8.48 21.65
C GLY A 206 4.77 9.91 22.06
N GLU A 207 3.63 10.05 22.69
CA GLU A 207 3.16 11.30 23.27
C GLU A 207 2.75 11.06 24.71
N THR A 208 3.31 11.82 25.64
CA THR A 208 2.85 11.83 27.02
C THR A 208 1.68 12.78 27.16
N HIS A 209 0.55 12.30 27.66
CA HIS A 209 -0.59 13.14 27.99
C HIS A 209 -1.07 12.86 29.41
N ASN A 210 -1.09 13.89 30.26
CA ASN A 210 -1.44 13.78 31.69
C ASN A 210 -0.60 12.74 32.46
N GLY A 211 0.66 12.52 32.07
CA GLY A 211 1.56 11.55 32.70
C GLY A 211 1.44 10.11 32.17
N GLU A 212 0.50 9.85 31.26
CA GLU A 212 0.33 8.54 30.61
C GLU A 212 0.90 8.58 29.18
N ARG A 213 1.48 7.45 28.72
CA ARG A 213 2.05 7.32 27.38
C ARG A 213 0.99 6.92 26.34
N TYR A 214 1.05 7.58 25.20
CA TYR A 214 0.20 7.34 24.04
C TYR A 214 1.05 7.15 22.80
N THR A 215 0.63 6.27 21.89
CA THR A 215 1.13 6.25 20.52
C THR A 215 0.24 7.09 19.63
N ALA A 216 0.82 8.07 18.92
CA ALA A 216 0.11 8.94 18.00
C ALA A 216 0.37 8.54 16.54
N HIS A 217 -0.68 8.09 15.86
CA HIS A 217 -0.68 7.79 14.43
C HIS A 217 -1.34 8.93 13.66
N LYS A 218 -0.69 9.38 12.58
CA LYS A 218 -1.14 10.51 11.77
C LYS A 218 -1.35 10.08 10.33
N PHE A 219 -2.46 10.54 9.77
CA PHE A 219 -2.92 10.18 8.43
C PHE A 219 -3.43 11.41 7.69
N TRP A 220 -3.36 11.35 6.36
CA TRP A 220 -4.09 12.24 5.48
C TRP A 220 -5.36 11.56 5.00
N VAL A 221 -6.44 12.33 4.89
CA VAL A 221 -7.73 11.86 4.41
C VAL A 221 -8.14 12.75 3.25
N HIS A 222 -8.39 12.13 2.09
CA HIS A 222 -8.88 12.86 0.93
C HIS A 222 -10.28 13.43 1.24
N PRO A 223 -10.63 14.66 0.80
CA PRO A 223 -11.95 15.25 1.03
C PRO A 223 -13.12 14.32 0.63
N ASP A 224 -13.00 13.59 -0.48
CA ASP A 224 -13.99 12.59 -0.93
C ASP A 224 -14.25 11.48 0.11
N ASN A 225 -13.23 11.07 0.86
CA ASN A 225 -13.32 9.97 1.86
C ASN A 225 -13.71 10.50 3.26
N LEU A 226 -13.71 11.82 3.47
CA LEU A 226 -13.85 12.43 4.78
C LEU A 226 -15.16 12.07 5.47
N LEU A 227 -16.27 12.07 4.73
CA LEU A 227 -17.58 11.72 5.27
C LEU A 227 -17.61 10.26 5.72
N GLU A 228 -17.07 9.35 4.90
CA GLU A 228 -17.01 7.93 5.22
C GLU A 228 -16.18 7.69 6.49
N VAL A 229 -14.97 8.25 6.57
CA VAL A 229 -14.11 8.17 7.77
C VAL A 229 -14.84 8.69 9.01
N LYS A 230 -15.50 9.85 8.93
CA LYS A 230 -16.29 10.40 10.05
C LYS A 230 -17.39 9.43 10.48
N THR A 231 -18.14 8.84 9.55
CA THR A 231 -19.22 7.90 9.89
C THR A 231 -18.71 6.58 10.48
N VAL A 232 -17.57 6.08 10.04
CA VAL A 232 -16.91 4.90 10.60
C VAL A 232 -16.53 5.15 12.06
N ILE A 233 -15.89 6.27 12.34
CA ILE A 233 -15.48 6.63 13.70
C ILE A 233 -16.71 6.87 14.58
N LEU A 234 -17.73 7.57 14.07
CA LEU A 234 -18.94 7.94 14.82
C LEU A 234 -19.74 6.72 15.32
N ARG A 235 -19.66 5.57 14.61
CA ARG A 235 -20.26 4.30 15.06
C ARG A 235 -19.63 3.74 16.34
N HIS A 236 -18.41 4.17 16.67
CA HIS A 236 -17.64 3.63 17.80
C HIS A 236 -17.34 4.69 18.87
N LEU A 237 -17.14 5.95 18.47
CA LEU A 237 -16.79 7.05 19.36
C LEU A 237 -17.71 8.25 19.09
N PRO A 238 -18.35 8.83 20.14
CA PRO A 238 -19.12 10.05 19.97
C PRO A 238 -18.21 11.24 19.65
N ALA A 239 -18.71 12.18 18.86
CA ALA A 239 -18.04 13.46 18.66
C ALA A 239 -18.12 14.30 19.95
N LEU A 240 -16.97 14.83 20.38
CA LEU A 240 -16.88 15.77 21.49
C LEU A 240 -17.35 17.15 21.01
N VAL A 241 -18.36 17.69 21.68
CA VAL A 241 -18.82 19.06 21.48
C VAL A 241 -18.14 19.95 22.54
N TYR A 242 -17.30 20.89 22.08
CA TYR A 242 -16.46 21.72 22.96
C TYR A 242 -17.21 22.80 23.75
N SER A 243 -18.48 23.09 23.42
CA SER A 243 -19.29 24.05 24.17
C SER A 243 -20.75 23.60 24.30
N GLU A 244 -21.36 23.84 25.47
CA GLU A 244 -22.80 23.58 25.70
C GLU A 244 -23.72 24.42 24.81
N GLN A 245 -23.24 25.57 24.31
CA GLN A 245 -23.97 26.44 23.40
C GLN A 245 -24.09 25.79 22.01
N SER A 246 -23.00 25.20 21.51
CA SER A 246 -22.95 24.46 20.24
C SER A 246 -23.78 23.17 20.25
N ALA A 247 -24.11 22.64 21.43
CA ALA A 247 -24.90 21.41 21.58
C ALA A 247 -26.42 21.64 21.46
N LYS A 248 -26.90 22.89 21.56
CA LYS A 248 -28.33 23.23 21.59
C LYS A 248 -28.91 23.63 20.23
N GLU A 249 -28.06 23.95 19.26
CA GLU A 249 -28.47 24.37 17.92
C GLU A 249 -28.33 23.18 16.95
N LEU A 250 -29.45 22.71 16.40
CA LEU A 250 -29.51 21.62 15.41
C LEU A 250 -29.10 22.08 13.99
N ASP A 251 -28.92 23.39 13.79
CA ASP A 251 -28.44 23.98 12.55
C ASP A 251 -26.90 23.94 12.52
N GLY A 252 -26.36 22.92 11.84
CA GLY A 252 -24.93 22.65 11.81
C GLY A 252 -24.09 23.66 11.02
N SER A 253 -23.26 24.42 11.73
CA SER A 253 -21.92 24.93 11.36
C SER A 253 -21.56 25.98 12.43
N ASP A 254 -20.56 25.87 13.29
CA ASP A 254 -19.18 25.50 13.05
C ASP A 254 -18.56 25.04 14.38
N SER A 255 -17.81 23.93 14.36
CA SER A 255 -16.80 23.78 15.40
C SER A 255 -15.86 24.98 15.31
N PRO A 256 -15.57 25.71 16.40
CA PRO A 256 -14.80 26.94 16.33
C PRO A 256 -13.44 26.67 15.68
N SER A 257 -13.04 27.54 14.77
CA SER A 257 -11.73 27.42 14.13
C SER A 257 -10.62 27.48 15.18
N ILE A 258 -9.61 26.64 15.04
CA ILE A 258 -8.44 26.62 15.91
C ILE A 258 -7.33 27.32 15.17
N THR A 259 -6.75 28.34 15.81
CA THR A 259 -5.57 29.00 15.28
C THR A 259 -4.38 28.69 16.17
N SER A 260 -3.29 28.23 15.55
CA SER A 260 -2.02 27.92 16.20
C SER A 260 -0.92 28.72 15.53
N LEU A 261 -0.38 29.70 16.25
CA LEU A 261 0.69 30.57 15.81
C LEU A 261 2.05 30.07 16.31
N TYR A 262 2.86 29.56 15.40
CA TYR A 262 4.16 28.97 15.68
C TYR A 262 5.29 29.98 15.65
N PHE A 263 6.26 29.73 16.52
CA PHE A 263 7.45 30.55 16.71
C PHE A 263 8.67 29.86 16.11
N ASP A 264 9.57 30.65 15.53
CA ASP A 264 10.92 30.24 15.15
C ASP A 264 11.82 31.49 15.10
N ASN A 265 13.10 31.32 14.83
CA ASN A 265 14.02 32.43 14.60
C ASN A 265 14.28 32.65 13.10
N LYS A 266 15.00 33.73 12.75
CA LYS A 266 15.33 34.05 11.35
C LYS A 266 16.13 32.97 10.62
N GLN A 267 16.78 32.07 11.38
CA GLN A 267 17.58 30.96 10.85
C GLN A 267 16.78 29.66 10.74
N PHE A 268 15.53 29.62 11.20
CA PHE A 268 14.69 28.42 11.22
C PHE A 268 15.32 27.28 12.03
N GLU A 269 15.89 27.59 13.19
CA GLU A 269 16.53 26.61 14.07
C GLU A 269 15.55 25.55 14.56
N LEU A 270 14.37 25.94 15.06
CA LEU A 270 13.39 24.98 15.61
C LEU A 270 12.87 24.05 14.51
N TYR A 271 12.62 24.59 13.33
CA TYR A 271 12.32 23.80 12.14
C TYR A 271 13.45 22.80 11.83
N GLY A 272 14.70 23.27 11.78
CA GLY A 272 15.86 22.44 11.46
C GLY A 272 16.07 21.32 12.46
N GLU A 273 15.93 21.59 13.75
CA GLU A 273 15.99 20.60 14.84
C GLU A 273 14.90 19.53 14.68
N LYS A 274 13.67 19.95 14.36
CA LYS A 274 12.52 19.04 14.21
C LYS A 274 12.56 18.19 12.94
N VAL A 275 13.07 18.71 11.84
CA VAL A 275 13.23 17.97 10.58
C VAL A 275 14.39 16.97 10.66
N ASN A 276 15.50 17.37 11.29
CA ASN A 276 16.71 16.55 11.35
C ASN A 276 16.71 15.51 12.48
N ARG A 277 15.70 15.51 13.36
CA ARG A 277 15.61 14.64 14.53
C ARG A 277 16.88 14.75 15.41
N LYS A 278 17.18 15.97 15.87
CA LYS A 278 18.16 16.12 16.96
C LYS A 278 17.55 15.59 18.26
N SER A 279 18.43 15.18 19.18
CA SER A 279 18.13 14.58 20.50
C SER A 279 16.94 15.18 21.24
N GLU A 280 16.73 16.50 21.15
CA GLU A 280 15.54 17.14 21.70
C GLU A 280 14.99 18.15 20.69
N ALA A 281 13.88 17.81 20.03
CA ALA A 281 13.21 18.71 19.10
C ALA A 281 12.07 19.46 19.79
N THR A 282 12.19 20.79 19.85
CA THR A 282 11.19 21.65 20.50
C THR A 282 10.33 22.40 19.48
N SER A 283 9.06 22.62 19.82
CA SER A 283 8.18 23.53 19.09
C SER A 283 7.38 24.39 20.06
N LEU A 284 7.31 25.70 19.78
CA LEU A 284 6.58 26.68 20.58
C LEU A 284 5.44 27.27 19.74
N ARG A 285 4.26 27.40 20.35
CA ARG A 285 3.11 28.05 19.71
C ARG A 285 2.20 28.76 20.70
N LEU A 286 1.50 29.78 20.20
CA LEU A 286 0.30 30.33 20.80
C LEU A 286 -0.93 29.67 20.15
N ARG A 287 -1.93 29.30 20.92
CA ARG A 287 -3.16 28.70 20.42
C ARG A 287 -4.39 29.37 21.02
N TRP A 288 -5.40 29.61 20.19
CA TRP A 288 -6.73 30.04 20.64
C TRP A 288 -7.82 29.36 19.81
N TYR A 289 -9.06 29.44 20.30
CA TYR A 289 -10.24 28.85 19.70
C TYR A 289 -11.22 29.96 19.29
N GLY A 290 -11.78 29.85 18.09
CA GLY A 290 -12.65 30.86 17.50
C GLY A 290 -11.89 32.09 16.99
N GLN A 291 -12.65 33.15 16.73
CA GLN A 291 -12.10 34.43 16.29
C GLN A 291 -11.45 35.19 17.43
N LEU A 292 -10.32 35.87 17.17
CA LEU A 292 -9.60 36.66 18.18
C LEU A 292 -10.43 37.85 18.69
N ALA A 293 -11.34 38.39 17.87
CA ALA A 293 -12.26 39.48 18.23
C ALA A 293 -13.14 39.14 19.46
N THR A 294 -13.48 37.86 19.67
CA THR A 294 -14.23 37.38 20.84
C THR A 294 -13.41 37.39 22.15
N ARG A 295 -12.13 37.76 22.07
CA ARG A 295 -11.15 37.77 23.17
C ARG A 295 -11.03 36.40 23.88
N PRO A 296 -10.74 35.32 23.13
CA PRO A 296 -10.59 33.99 23.71
C PRO A 296 -9.37 33.92 24.65
N GLU A 297 -9.33 32.89 25.50
CA GLU A 297 -8.11 32.57 26.23
C GLU A 297 -7.02 32.06 25.28
N ILE A 298 -5.80 32.59 25.43
CA ILE A 298 -4.66 32.22 24.61
C ILE A 298 -3.79 31.24 25.41
N PHE A 299 -3.52 30.09 24.80
CA PHE A 299 -2.67 29.04 25.35
C PHE A 299 -1.27 29.17 24.78
N VAL A 300 -0.28 29.31 25.65
CA VAL A 300 1.14 29.19 25.29
C VAL A 300 1.52 27.73 25.48
N GLU A 301 1.96 27.07 24.41
CA GLU A 301 2.29 25.65 24.41
C GLU A 301 3.70 25.43 23.86
N GLN A 302 4.57 24.86 24.67
CA GLN A 302 5.88 24.34 24.27
C GLN A 302 5.82 22.82 24.32
N LYS A 303 6.13 22.18 23.19
CA LYS A 303 6.21 20.72 23.06
C LYS A 303 7.62 20.32 22.71
N THR A 304 8.24 19.53 23.56
CA THR A 304 9.58 18.94 23.37
C THR A 304 9.42 17.44 23.13
N VAL A 305 10.12 16.91 22.13
CA VAL A 305 10.13 15.49 21.78
C VAL A 305 11.58 15.00 21.79
N ASP A 306 11.86 13.99 22.58
CA ASP A 306 13.16 13.31 22.70
C ASP A 306 13.32 12.23 21.60
N ASP A 307 14.57 11.88 21.28
CA ASP A 307 14.92 10.83 20.30
C ASP A 307 14.34 9.46 20.68
N LYS A 308 14.14 9.22 21.98
CA LYS A 308 13.53 7.99 22.53
C LYS A 308 12.00 7.98 22.43
N GLY A 309 11.40 9.00 21.81
CA GLY A 309 9.94 9.11 21.66
C GLY A 309 9.21 9.62 22.90
N GLY A 310 9.94 10.07 23.94
CA GLY A 310 9.32 10.78 25.07
C GLY A 310 8.90 12.18 24.66
N SER A 311 7.67 12.59 24.97
CA SER A 311 7.24 13.98 24.78
C SER A 311 6.93 14.67 26.10
N GLN A 312 7.33 15.94 26.21
CA GLN A 312 7.00 16.82 27.32
C GLN A 312 6.26 18.05 26.78
N ASP A 313 5.08 18.30 27.32
CA ASP A 313 4.24 19.45 26.96
C ASP A 313 4.17 20.41 28.16
N LEU A 314 4.73 21.61 27.99
CA LEU A 314 4.61 22.73 28.92
C LEU A 314 3.53 23.69 28.40
N LYS A 315 2.54 24.00 29.24
CA LYS A 315 1.37 24.79 28.84
C LYS A 315 0.91 25.75 29.93
N PHE A 316 0.60 26.97 29.55
CA PHE A 316 -0.07 27.94 30.42
C PHE A 316 -1.00 28.88 29.63
N THR A 317 -1.88 29.61 30.33
CA THR A 317 -2.79 30.58 29.71
C THR A 317 -2.34 32.01 29.95
N ILE A 318 -2.51 32.85 28.92
CA ILE A 318 -2.21 34.28 28.96
C ILE A 318 -3.36 35.06 28.33
N LYS A 319 -3.57 36.30 28.80
CA LYS A 319 -4.54 37.21 28.17
C LYS A 319 -3.89 37.94 27.01
N ASP A 320 -4.65 38.17 25.95
CA ASP A 320 -4.26 38.90 24.73
C ASP A 320 -3.36 40.13 24.99
N LYS A 321 -3.81 41.06 25.84
CA LYS A 321 -3.03 42.27 26.21
C LYS A 321 -1.62 42.06 26.79
N TYR A 322 -1.30 40.85 27.25
CA TYR A 322 0.02 40.52 27.80
C TYR A 322 0.89 39.70 26.84
N VAL A 323 0.35 39.25 25.71
CA VAL A 323 1.10 38.42 24.74
C VAL A 323 2.27 39.19 24.15
N LYS A 324 2.06 40.45 23.75
CA LYS A 324 3.13 41.32 23.23
C LYS A 324 4.30 41.46 24.21
N SER A 325 4.02 41.76 25.48
CA SER A 325 5.05 41.81 26.53
C SER A 325 5.76 40.47 26.74
N PHE A 326 5.04 39.36 26.57
CA PHE A 326 5.63 38.01 26.69
C PHE A 326 6.58 37.70 25.54
N VAL A 327 6.18 37.99 24.29
CA VAL A 327 7.04 37.81 23.11
C VAL A 327 8.30 38.67 23.20
N ASN A 328 8.19 39.89 23.74
CA ASN A 328 9.33 40.78 23.97
C ASN A 328 10.22 40.36 25.16
N GLY A 329 9.80 39.37 25.95
CA GLY A 329 10.54 38.91 27.12
C GLY A 329 10.39 39.81 28.36
N GLU A 330 9.41 40.71 28.40
CA GLU A 330 9.15 41.67 29.48
C GLU A 330 7.94 41.30 30.36
N TYR A 331 7.29 40.17 30.10
CA TYR A 331 6.14 39.71 30.86
C TYR A 331 6.54 39.34 32.31
N ASN A 332 5.72 39.78 33.28
CA ASN A 332 5.86 39.41 34.68
C ASN A 332 4.62 38.60 35.14
N PRO A 333 4.78 37.34 35.60
CA PRO A 333 3.67 36.49 36.03
C PRO A 333 3.06 36.87 37.38
N GLU A 334 3.61 37.82 38.14
CA GLU A 334 3.15 38.18 39.50
C GLU A 334 1.64 38.40 39.62
N LYS A 335 1.03 39.13 38.67
CA LYS A 335 -0.42 39.39 38.69
C LYS A 335 -1.25 38.11 38.48
N ALA A 336 -0.76 37.19 37.64
CA ALA A 336 -1.40 35.90 37.41
C ALA A 336 -1.25 35.00 38.65
N VAL A 337 -0.06 34.98 39.26
CA VAL A 337 0.23 34.26 40.51
C VAL A 337 -0.64 34.78 41.66
N GLN A 338 -0.77 36.10 41.83
CA GLN A 338 -1.67 36.69 42.83
C GLN A 338 -3.13 36.29 42.61
N LYS A 339 -3.59 36.24 41.35
CA LYS A 339 -4.93 35.75 41.02
C LYS A 339 -5.10 34.28 41.40
N MET A 340 -4.11 33.43 41.11
CA MET A 340 -4.16 32.00 41.48
C MET A 340 -4.15 31.80 42.99
N LYS A 341 -3.37 32.59 43.75
CA LYS A 341 -3.38 32.61 45.22
C LYS A 341 -4.76 32.99 45.77
N ARG A 342 -5.41 34.02 45.20
CA ARG A 342 -6.78 34.42 45.56
C ARG A 342 -7.82 33.34 45.25
N GLN A 343 -7.60 32.54 44.21
CA GLN A 343 -8.46 31.41 43.82
C GLN A 343 -8.17 30.13 44.61
N SER A 344 -7.30 30.18 45.62
CA SER A 344 -6.97 29.05 46.52
C SER A 344 -6.46 27.80 45.79
N PHE A 345 -5.71 27.97 44.69
CA PHE A 345 -4.99 26.85 44.08
C PHE A 345 -3.85 26.34 44.98
N ALA A 346 -3.53 25.05 44.88
CA ALA A 346 -2.42 24.43 45.61
C ALA A 346 -1.07 25.15 45.34
N PRO A 347 -0.20 25.32 46.35
CA PRO A 347 1.06 26.05 46.21
C PRO A 347 1.98 25.44 45.16
N GLU A 348 2.04 24.11 45.06
CA GLU A 348 2.81 23.37 44.06
C GLU A 348 2.40 23.72 42.62
N LYS A 349 1.09 23.89 42.37
CA LYS A 349 0.58 24.28 41.05
C LYS A 349 0.98 25.70 40.67
N ILE A 350 1.09 26.59 41.66
CA ILE A 350 1.48 27.98 41.46
C ILE A 350 2.98 28.06 41.15
N GLU A 351 3.80 27.32 41.89
CA GLU A 351 5.24 27.22 41.64
C GLU A 351 5.53 26.64 40.26
N LYS A 352 4.89 25.51 39.91
CA LYS A 352 5.02 24.89 38.58
C LYS A 352 4.58 25.83 37.45
N PHE A 353 3.52 26.61 37.66
CA PHE A 353 3.09 27.63 36.69
C PHE A 353 4.16 28.71 36.51
N GLN A 354 4.71 29.24 37.60
CA GLN A 354 5.74 30.27 37.56
C GLN A 354 7.02 29.77 36.90
N GLU A 355 7.46 28.56 37.23
CA GLU A 355 8.60 27.89 36.59
C GLU A 355 8.36 27.71 35.08
N THR A 356 7.17 27.24 34.69
CA THR A 356 6.80 27.05 33.28
C THR A 356 6.84 28.37 32.50
N VAL A 357 6.29 29.46 33.05
CA VAL A 357 6.32 30.78 32.41
C VAL A 357 7.76 31.26 32.23
N ASN A 358 8.57 31.18 33.30
CA ASN A 358 9.95 31.62 33.28
C ASN A 358 10.80 30.82 32.28
N ASN A 359 10.63 29.50 32.23
CA ASN A 359 11.35 28.62 31.31
C ASN A 359 11.02 28.95 29.84
N ILE A 360 9.73 29.11 29.51
CA ILE A 360 9.33 29.42 28.13
C ILE A 360 9.79 30.83 27.74
N GLN A 361 9.66 31.82 28.64
CA GLN A 361 10.09 33.20 28.36
C GLN A 361 11.61 33.31 28.19
N LYS A 362 12.39 32.59 29.02
CA LYS A 362 13.84 32.46 28.87
C LYS A 362 14.19 31.84 27.52
N TYR A 363 13.50 30.77 27.14
CA TYR A 363 13.70 30.10 25.86
C TYR A 363 13.41 31.00 24.66
N VAL A 364 12.32 31.77 24.69
CA VAL A 364 11.98 32.78 23.66
C VAL A 364 13.11 33.80 23.50
N LYS A 365 13.66 34.30 24.61
CA LYS A 365 14.72 35.30 24.61
C LYS A 365 16.06 34.75 24.13
N GLU A 366 16.46 33.58 24.61
CA GLU A 366 17.75 32.94 24.27
C GLU A 366 17.84 32.58 22.79
N LYS A 367 16.75 32.02 22.23
CA LYS A 367 16.69 31.61 20.82
C LYS A 367 16.26 32.73 19.87
N GLY A 368 15.87 33.90 20.39
CA GLY A 368 15.40 35.04 19.60
C GLY A 368 14.14 34.71 18.79
N LEU A 369 13.18 34.04 19.42
CA LEU A 369 11.99 33.53 18.75
C LEU A 369 10.97 34.62 18.49
N SER A 370 10.37 34.61 17.30
CA SER A 370 9.23 35.45 16.94
C SER A 370 8.16 34.63 16.23
N PRO A 371 6.92 35.13 16.13
CA PRO A 371 5.90 34.50 15.32
C PRO A 371 6.32 34.44 13.84
N VAL A 372 6.20 33.25 13.23
CA VAL A 372 6.63 32.98 11.85
C VAL A 372 5.52 32.35 11.01
N LEU A 373 4.77 31.42 11.58
CA LEU A 373 3.79 30.62 10.83
C LEU A 373 2.48 30.49 11.60
N ARG A 374 1.37 30.88 10.99
CA ARG A 374 0.03 30.62 11.49
C ARG A 374 -0.54 29.36 10.83
N ALA A 375 -1.06 28.43 11.62
CA ALA A 375 -1.84 27.29 11.15
C ALA A 375 -3.28 27.41 11.65
N ASN A 376 -4.23 27.53 10.71
CA ASN A 376 -5.66 27.60 10.99
C ASN A 376 -6.35 26.33 10.48
N TYR A 377 -7.27 25.77 11.26
CA TYR A 377 -7.99 24.54 10.92
C TYR A 377 -9.24 24.37 11.79
N VAL A 378 -10.17 23.54 11.37
CA VAL A 378 -11.35 23.16 12.16
C VAL A 378 -11.15 21.73 12.67
N ARG A 379 -11.32 21.49 13.98
CA ARG A 379 -11.10 20.18 14.61
C ARG A 379 -12.40 19.53 15.05
N THR A 380 -12.64 18.31 14.58
CA THR A 380 -13.63 17.40 15.17
C THR A 380 -12.90 16.36 16.01
N ALA A 381 -13.17 16.32 17.31
CA ALA A 381 -12.59 15.31 18.21
C ALA A 381 -13.62 14.23 18.54
N PHE A 382 -13.16 12.99 18.68
CA PHE A 382 -13.97 11.83 19.03
C PHE A 382 -13.32 11.11 20.21
N GLN A 383 -14.08 10.99 21.29
CA GLN A 383 -13.64 10.33 22.50
C GLN A 383 -14.87 9.90 23.30
N LYS A 384 -14.83 8.71 23.89
CA LYS A 384 -15.89 8.28 24.78
C LYS A 384 -15.68 8.95 26.15
N PRO A 385 -16.72 9.58 26.75
CA PRO A 385 -16.61 10.16 28.09
C PRO A 385 -16.12 9.11 29.10
N ALA A 386 -15.15 9.50 29.94
CA ALA A 386 -14.50 8.64 30.94
C ALA A 386 -13.67 7.45 30.39
N ASP A 387 -13.42 7.38 29.08
CA ASP A 387 -12.57 6.35 28.47
C ASP A 387 -11.45 7.00 27.64
N ASP A 388 -10.24 6.99 28.20
CA ASP A 388 -9.07 7.64 27.63
C ASP A 388 -8.21 6.70 26.77
N ARG A 389 -8.71 5.49 26.44
CA ARG A 389 -7.96 4.50 25.66
C ARG A 389 -7.72 4.94 24.23
N ILE A 390 -8.71 5.58 23.61
CA ILE A 390 -8.70 5.96 22.19
C ILE A 390 -9.20 7.40 22.07
N ARG A 391 -8.42 8.20 21.37
CA ARG A 391 -8.72 9.60 21.11
C ARG A 391 -8.46 9.86 19.64
N ILE A 392 -9.48 10.28 18.91
CA ILE A 392 -9.35 10.56 17.48
C ILE A 392 -9.64 12.03 17.24
N ALA A 393 -8.82 12.70 16.44
CA ALA A 393 -9.06 14.06 16.01
C ALA A 393 -8.96 14.14 14.48
N ILE A 394 -9.89 14.84 13.84
CA ILE A 394 -9.86 15.15 12.41
C ILE A 394 -9.79 16.66 12.26
N ASP A 395 -8.74 17.14 11.60
CA ASP A 395 -8.59 18.54 11.25
C ASP A 395 -8.93 18.76 9.77
N THR A 396 -9.92 19.60 9.50
CA THR A 396 -10.34 20.03 8.15
C THR A 396 -9.99 21.49 7.92
N ASP A 397 -10.11 21.94 6.68
CA ASP A 397 -9.92 23.36 6.29
C ASP A 397 -8.55 23.91 6.73
N VAL A 398 -7.53 23.05 6.61
CA VAL A 398 -6.19 23.34 7.09
C VAL A 398 -5.52 24.35 6.17
N ALA A 399 -5.19 25.52 6.70
CA ALA A 399 -4.45 26.56 6.01
C ALA A 399 -3.23 26.99 6.82
N PHE A 400 -2.12 27.17 6.10
CA PHE A 400 -0.86 27.70 6.61
C PHE A 400 -0.68 29.11 6.07
N ILE A 401 -0.31 30.05 6.94
CA ILE A 401 -0.22 31.47 6.61
C ILE A 401 1.10 32.02 7.15
N ARG A 402 1.78 32.83 6.35
CA ARG A 402 2.98 33.56 6.76
C ARG A 402 2.64 34.64 7.78
N GLU A 403 3.38 34.63 8.89
CA GLU A 403 3.28 35.63 9.95
C GLU A 403 4.63 36.24 10.34
N ASP A 404 5.63 36.06 9.48
CA ASP A 404 6.99 36.49 9.70
C ASP A 404 7.23 37.97 9.37
N THR A 405 8.39 38.46 9.82
CA THR A 405 8.91 39.81 9.55
C THR A 405 10.25 39.73 8.83
N LEU A 406 10.46 38.69 8.01
CA LEU A 406 11.76 38.45 7.35
C LEU A 406 12.06 39.43 6.23
N ASP A 407 11.03 39.90 5.52
CA ASP A 407 11.14 40.93 4.48
C ASP A 407 11.09 42.32 5.14
N PRO A 408 12.21 43.07 5.19
CA PRO A 408 12.22 44.40 5.82
C PRO A 408 11.46 45.45 5.01
N SER A 409 11.28 45.24 3.70
CA SER A 409 10.63 46.18 2.79
C SER A 409 9.11 46.03 2.81
N ARG A 410 8.63 44.80 2.97
CA ARG A 410 7.21 44.46 3.04
C ARG A 410 6.98 43.32 4.03
N PRO A 411 7.01 43.59 5.35
CA PRO A 411 6.82 42.54 6.34
C PRO A 411 5.37 42.02 6.30
N CYS A 412 5.17 40.70 6.44
CA CYS A 412 3.83 40.11 6.43
C CYS A 412 3.02 40.49 7.67
N ARG A 413 3.70 40.75 8.79
CA ARG A 413 3.14 41.21 10.06
C ARG A 413 3.84 42.52 10.48
N ASP A 414 3.14 43.42 11.15
CA ASP A 414 3.81 44.56 11.80
C ASP A 414 4.84 44.05 12.83
N PRO A 415 6.13 44.42 12.74
CA PRO A 415 7.14 44.02 13.72
C PRO A 415 6.80 44.33 15.17
N ASN A 416 5.95 45.34 15.40
CA ASN A 416 5.50 45.73 16.73
C ASN A 416 4.30 44.92 17.23
N GLU A 417 3.61 44.16 16.38
CA GLU A 417 2.47 43.35 16.78
C GLU A 417 2.80 41.87 16.83
N TRP A 418 2.17 41.13 17.74
CA TRP A 418 2.44 39.70 17.91
C TRP A 418 1.63 38.84 16.93
N HIS A 419 0.66 39.42 16.22
CA HIS A 419 -0.18 38.75 15.24
C HIS A 419 -0.49 39.66 14.05
N ARG A 420 -1.03 39.08 12.97
CA ARG A 420 -1.50 39.82 11.78
C ARG A 420 -2.87 40.45 11.98
N LEU A 421 -2.92 41.78 12.00
CA LEU A 421 -4.16 42.56 12.16
C LEU A 421 -5.12 42.40 10.98
N ASP A 422 -4.61 42.31 9.75
CA ASP A 422 -5.43 42.19 8.54
C ASP A 422 -6.29 40.93 8.51
N ILE A 423 -5.84 39.85 9.15
CA ILE A 423 -6.61 38.59 9.28
C ILE A 423 -7.60 38.68 10.43
N ASP A 424 -7.12 39.12 11.59
CA ASP A 424 -7.89 39.02 12.84
C ASP A 424 -8.93 40.14 13.01
N GLU A 425 -8.66 41.37 12.54
CA GLU A 425 -9.61 42.48 12.57
C GLU A 425 -10.68 42.39 11.48
N SER A 426 -10.35 41.78 10.32
CA SER A 426 -11.32 41.56 9.24
C SER A 426 -12.10 40.25 9.40
N GLU A 427 -11.88 39.53 10.51
CA GLU A 427 -12.48 38.23 10.82
C GLU A 427 -12.36 37.23 9.64
N MET A 428 -11.20 37.25 8.97
CA MET A 428 -11.02 36.44 7.78
C MET A 428 -11.04 34.95 8.12
N THR A 429 -11.90 34.20 7.45
CA THR A 429 -12.04 32.76 7.61
C THR A 429 -11.46 32.00 6.42
N TYR A 430 -11.29 30.69 6.58
CA TYR A 430 -10.96 29.79 5.47
C TYR A 430 -11.95 30.00 4.31
N PRO A 431 -11.50 30.09 3.04
CA PRO A 431 -10.16 29.78 2.55
C PRO A 431 -9.25 31.02 2.36
N PHE A 432 -9.46 32.11 3.09
CA PHE A 432 -8.60 33.32 3.03
C PHE A 432 -8.44 33.89 1.60
N LYS A 433 -9.56 34.05 0.88
CA LYS A 433 -9.55 34.44 -0.55
C LYS A 433 -8.89 35.79 -0.84
N LYS A 434 -8.91 36.71 0.13
CA LYS A 434 -8.40 38.08 0.00
C LYS A 434 -6.88 38.20 0.24
N MET A 435 -6.20 37.09 0.56
CA MET A 435 -4.74 37.09 0.80
C MET A 435 -3.93 36.73 -0.43
N ASN A 436 -2.70 37.23 -0.48
CA ASN A 436 -1.73 36.91 -1.53
C ASN A 436 -1.44 35.40 -1.53
N GLN A 437 -1.44 34.78 -2.71
CA GLN A 437 -1.18 33.33 -2.84
C GLN A 437 0.22 32.91 -2.35
N SER A 438 1.19 33.83 -2.34
CA SER A 438 2.54 33.59 -1.78
C SER A 438 2.58 33.56 -0.25
N GLU A 439 1.54 34.03 0.43
CA GLU A 439 1.47 34.13 1.90
C GLU A 439 0.58 33.05 2.51
N VAL A 440 -0.18 32.30 1.70
CA VAL A 440 -1.12 31.27 2.16
C VAL A 440 -0.96 29.97 1.38
N ASN A 441 -0.77 28.87 2.11
CA ASN A 441 -0.79 27.52 1.58
C ASN A 441 -2.03 26.79 2.13
N ARG A 442 -2.92 26.36 1.23
CA ARG A 442 -4.13 25.61 1.57
C ARG A 442 -3.79 24.14 1.43
N PHE A 443 -3.84 23.41 2.53
CA PHE A 443 -3.49 22.01 2.52
C PHE A 443 -4.63 21.18 1.92
N PRO A 444 -4.37 20.32 0.93
CA PRO A 444 -5.43 19.69 0.12
C PRO A 444 -6.21 18.59 0.84
N TYR A 445 -5.70 18.06 1.95
CA TYR A 445 -6.27 16.92 2.65
C TYR A 445 -6.71 17.27 4.08
N ALA A 446 -7.60 16.46 4.65
CA ALA A 446 -7.85 16.51 6.08
C ALA A 446 -6.77 15.73 6.85
N LEU A 447 -6.49 16.10 8.09
CA LEU A 447 -5.50 15.44 8.95
C LEU A 447 -6.21 14.61 10.01
N LEU A 448 -6.04 13.30 9.98
CA LEU A 448 -6.56 12.38 10.99
C LEU A 448 -5.42 12.01 11.96
N GLU A 449 -5.66 12.20 13.25
CA GLU A 449 -4.75 11.85 14.34
C GLU A 449 -5.46 10.85 15.26
N ILE A 450 -4.90 9.65 15.40
CA ILE A 450 -5.38 8.59 16.28
C ILE A 450 -4.38 8.41 17.41
N LYS A 451 -4.80 8.66 18.64
CA LYS A 451 -3.99 8.45 19.86
C LYS A 451 -4.49 7.21 20.59
N LEU A 452 -3.60 6.25 20.77
CA LEU A 452 -3.85 5.01 21.49
C LEU A 452 -3.05 5.01 22.78
N LYS A 453 -3.69 4.69 23.90
CA LYS A 453 -2.98 4.55 25.18
C LYS A 453 -2.08 3.31 25.13
N GLU A 454 -0.82 3.46 25.54
CA GLU A 454 0.09 2.32 25.71
C GLU A 454 -0.37 1.51 26.94
N ASP A 455 -0.95 0.33 26.72
CA ASP A 455 -1.36 -0.60 27.77
C ASP A 455 -0.81 -1.99 27.45
N SER A 456 0.22 -2.42 28.18
CA SER A 456 0.93 -3.70 27.95
C SER A 456 0.03 -4.93 28.07
N GLN A 457 -1.15 -4.81 28.69
CA GLN A 457 -2.03 -5.94 28.98
C GLN A 457 -3.17 -6.12 27.96
N ARG A 458 -3.45 -5.11 27.10
CA ARG A 458 -4.67 -5.10 26.27
C ARG A 458 -4.40 -4.77 24.81
N LYS A 459 -4.86 -5.66 23.92
CA LYS A 459 -4.81 -5.45 22.46
C LYS A 459 -5.73 -4.29 22.04
N HIS A 460 -5.29 -3.53 21.03
CA HIS A 460 -6.08 -2.46 20.43
C HIS A 460 -7.35 -3.00 19.76
N PRO A 461 -8.44 -2.21 19.67
CA PRO A 461 -9.64 -2.66 18.98
C PRO A 461 -9.41 -2.83 17.48
N THR A 462 -9.90 -3.94 16.94
CA THR A 462 -9.71 -4.33 15.53
C THR A 462 -10.21 -3.29 14.53
N TRP A 463 -11.30 -2.57 14.85
CA TRP A 463 -11.83 -1.54 13.95
C TRP A 463 -10.87 -0.36 13.74
N VAL A 464 -10.02 -0.06 14.72
CA VAL A 464 -8.99 0.99 14.59
C VAL A 464 -7.88 0.52 13.69
N GLU A 465 -7.40 -0.70 13.89
CA GLU A 465 -6.39 -1.33 13.03
C GLU A 465 -6.87 -1.39 11.58
N ASP A 466 -8.13 -1.80 11.37
CA ASP A 466 -8.75 -1.85 10.05
C ASP A 466 -8.90 -0.47 9.41
N LEU A 467 -9.25 0.56 10.18
CA LEU A 467 -9.30 1.95 9.69
C LEU A 467 -7.90 2.44 9.30
N MET A 468 -6.89 2.17 10.12
CA MET A 468 -5.49 2.57 9.87
C MET A 468 -4.90 1.91 8.62
N SER A 469 -5.32 0.69 8.29
CA SER A 469 -4.91 -0.03 7.08
C SER A 469 -5.86 0.15 5.88
N SER A 470 -6.93 0.91 6.02
CA SER A 470 -7.94 1.06 4.97
C SER A 470 -7.49 1.97 3.82
N HIS A 471 -8.19 1.87 2.69
CA HIS A 471 -8.03 2.77 1.54
C HIS A 471 -8.48 4.22 1.81
N LEU A 472 -9.17 4.46 2.93
CA LEU A 472 -9.73 5.78 3.27
C LEU A 472 -8.66 6.74 3.78
N VAL A 473 -7.55 6.21 4.30
CA VAL A 473 -6.51 6.98 4.98
C VAL A 473 -5.15 6.73 4.33
N HIS A 474 -4.34 7.78 4.23
CA HIS A 474 -2.96 7.70 3.78
C HIS A 474 -2.03 7.91 4.97
N PRO A 475 -1.18 6.93 5.35
CA PRO A 475 -0.28 7.09 6.48
C PRO A 475 0.72 8.23 6.23
N SER A 476 0.82 9.15 7.18
CA SER A 476 1.78 10.25 7.16
C SER A 476 2.51 10.32 8.50
N PRO A 477 3.39 9.32 8.77
CA PRO A 477 4.09 9.22 10.05
C PRO A 477 4.88 10.50 10.30
N ARG A 478 4.94 10.93 11.56
CA ARG A 478 5.67 12.14 11.98
C ARG A 478 5.20 13.45 11.34
N PHE A 479 4.06 13.48 10.63
CA PHE A 479 3.53 14.71 10.06
C PHE A 479 3.39 15.81 11.13
N SER A 480 3.81 17.01 10.76
CA SER A 480 3.79 18.17 11.64
C SER A 480 3.32 19.39 10.86
N LYS A 481 2.22 19.99 11.31
CA LYS A 481 1.66 21.25 10.79
C LYS A 481 2.71 22.35 10.69
N PHE A 482 3.55 22.46 11.73
CA PHE A 482 4.66 23.42 11.77
C PHE A 482 5.70 23.16 10.67
N VAL A 483 6.16 21.91 10.56
CA VAL A 483 7.20 21.53 9.58
C VAL A 483 6.66 21.69 8.17
N HIS A 484 5.44 21.22 7.90
CA HIS A 484 4.84 21.35 6.58
C HIS A 484 4.61 22.82 6.20
N GLY A 485 4.02 23.63 7.08
CA GLY A 485 3.77 25.04 6.78
C GLY A 485 5.07 25.83 6.52
N ILE A 486 6.14 25.55 7.27
CA ILE A 486 7.45 26.15 6.99
C ILE A 486 8.02 25.67 5.66
N ALA A 487 8.02 24.36 5.41
CA ALA A 487 8.54 23.79 4.16
C ALA A 487 7.80 24.32 2.92
N ALA A 488 6.48 24.51 3.02
CA ALA A 488 5.65 24.98 1.91
C ALA A 488 5.77 26.49 1.65
N LEU A 489 5.80 27.33 2.68
CA LEU A 489 5.80 28.80 2.54
C LEU A 489 7.20 29.44 2.57
N PHE A 490 8.15 28.79 3.22
CA PHE A 490 9.51 29.30 3.43
C PHE A 490 10.56 28.45 2.74
N GLU A 491 10.18 27.83 1.62
CA GLU A 491 11.05 26.98 0.81
C GLU A 491 12.37 27.69 0.48
N ASP A 492 12.43 29.03 0.34
CA ASP A 492 13.69 29.76 0.09
C ASP A 492 14.65 29.82 1.28
N TYR A 493 14.13 29.73 2.51
CA TYR A 493 14.90 29.94 3.73
C TYR A 493 15.44 28.64 4.32
N VAL A 494 14.77 27.52 4.10
CA VAL A 494 15.12 26.21 4.68
C VAL A 494 15.92 25.32 3.72
N ASN A 495 16.84 24.51 4.23
CA ASN A 495 17.72 23.66 3.40
C ASN A 495 17.31 22.18 3.34
N ASN A 496 16.49 21.71 4.27
CA ASN A 496 16.02 20.33 4.34
C ASN A 496 14.50 20.36 4.27
N LEU A 497 13.92 19.50 3.44
CA LEU A 497 12.47 19.39 3.26
C LEU A 497 11.97 18.07 3.86
N PRO A 498 10.74 18.02 4.41
CA PRO A 498 10.17 16.79 4.92
C PRO A 498 9.89 15.81 3.77
N PHE A 499 10.03 14.51 4.05
CA PHE A 499 9.88 13.45 3.05
C PHE A 499 8.48 13.41 2.42
N TRP A 500 7.44 13.66 3.21
CA TRP A 500 6.04 13.62 2.76
C TRP A 500 5.69 14.72 1.76
N LEU A 501 6.59 15.67 1.51
CA LEU A 501 6.34 16.70 0.48
C LEU A 501 6.13 16.06 -0.90
N SER A 502 6.80 14.94 -1.17
CA SER A 502 6.62 14.15 -2.39
C SER A 502 5.23 13.50 -2.49
N ASP A 503 4.68 13.05 -1.37
CA ASP A 503 3.37 12.38 -1.33
C ASP A 503 2.22 13.34 -1.72
N LEU A 504 2.39 14.65 -1.55
CA LEU A 504 1.39 15.66 -1.96
C LEU A 504 1.20 15.75 -3.48
N GLU A 505 2.16 15.24 -4.25
CA GLU A 505 2.11 15.24 -5.71
C GLU A 505 1.42 13.99 -6.25
N SER A 506 1.29 12.95 -5.42
CA SER A 506 0.57 11.71 -5.73
C SER A 506 -0.89 11.78 -5.31
N ASP A 507 -1.77 11.13 -6.07
CA ASP A 507 -3.14 10.91 -5.61
C ASP A 507 -3.14 9.88 -4.49
N ILE A 508 -3.56 10.30 -3.29
CA ILE A 508 -3.60 9.45 -2.10
C ILE A 508 -4.78 8.47 -2.09
N ARG A 509 -5.74 8.62 -3.01
CA ARG A 509 -6.90 7.73 -3.12
C ARG A 509 -6.45 6.38 -3.66
N LYS A 510 -6.92 5.31 -3.01
CA LYS A 510 -6.59 3.94 -3.37
C LYS A 510 -7.85 3.18 -3.75
N ASP A 511 -7.70 2.21 -4.65
CA ASP A 511 -8.77 1.28 -5.00
C ASP A 511 -9.08 0.40 -3.76
N PRO A 512 -10.34 0.36 -3.29
CA PRO A 512 -10.73 -0.44 -2.13
C PRO A 512 -10.39 -1.92 -2.26
N GLN A 513 -10.50 -2.50 -3.46
CA GLN A 513 -10.27 -3.93 -3.69
C GLN A 513 -8.78 -4.27 -3.64
N LYS A 514 -7.96 -3.51 -4.37
CA LYS A 514 -6.51 -3.73 -4.40
C LYS A 514 -5.90 -3.54 -3.02
N THR A 515 -6.31 -2.49 -2.30
CA THR A 515 -5.80 -2.20 -0.96
C THR A 515 -6.13 -3.34 0.01
N PHE A 516 -7.32 -3.95 -0.13
CA PHE A 516 -7.73 -5.08 0.70
C PHE A 516 -6.86 -6.33 0.41
N GLU A 517 -6.66 -6.66 -0.87
CA GLU A 517 -5.83 -7.80 -1.27
C GLU A 517 -4.36 -7.63 -0.83
N GLU A 518 -3.79 -6.43 -1.01
CA GLU A 518 -2.43 -6.10 -0.58
C GLU A 518 -2.27 -6.18 0.95
N GLU A 519 -3.26 -5.71 1.72
CA GLU A 519 -3.19 -5.78 3.18
C GLU A 519 -3.36 -7.21 3.67
N GLU A 520 -4.22 -8.04 3.06
CA GLU A 520 -4.30 -9.47 3.38
C GLU A 520 -2.97 -10.18 3.12
N GLN A 521 -2.32 -9.90 1.99
CA GLN A 521 -0.99 -10.44 1.69
C GLN A 521 0.06 -9.95 2.69
N ARG A 522 0.05 -8.66 3.04
CA ARG A 522 0.98 -8.08 4.02
C ARG A 522 0.78 -8.65 5.42
N ARG A 523 -0.46 -8.91 5.82
CA ARG A 523 -0.80 -9.58 7.09
C ARG A 523 -0.35 -11.04 7.09
N ALA A 524 -0.54 -11.76 5.97
CA ALA A 524 -0.05 -13.12 5.81
C ALA A 524 1.48 -13.20 5.92
N GLN A 525 2.21 -12.34 5.20
CA GLN A 525 3.68 -12.27 5.28
C GLN A 525 4.17 -11.92 6.69
N ARG A 526 3.59 -10.91 7.35
CA ARG A 526 3.94 -10.57 8.74
C ARG A 526 3.70 -11.74 9.69
N HIS A 527 2.61 -12.49 9.48
CA HIS A 527 2.32 -13.65 10.31
C HIS A 527 3.30 -14.81 10.04
N GLU A 528 3.71 -15.04 8.79
CA GLU A 528 4.78 -15.99 8.45
C GLU A 528 6.12 -15.59 9.09
N ASP A 529 6.50 -14.31 9.03
CA ASP A 529 7.72 -13.79 9.65
C ASP A 529 7.68 -13.95 11.18
N VAL A 530 6.56 -13.60 11.82
CA VAL A 530 6.38 -13.75 13.28
C VAL A 530 6.34 -15.22 13.69
N MET A 531 5.72 -16.11 12.91
CA MET A 531 5.78 -17.56 13.12
C MET A 531 7.22 -18.06 13.03
N ALA A 532 7.95 -17.65 11.99
CA ALA A 532 9.33 -18.02 11.78
C ALA A 532 10.22 -17.54 12.94
N VAL A 533 9.93 -16.39 13.55
CA VAL A 533 10.69 -15.85 14.70
C VAL A 533 10.23 -16.45 16.03
N GLY A 534 8.93 -16.74 16.19
CA GLY A 534 8.40 -17.45 17.34
C GLY A 534 9.01 -18.85 17.47
N SER A 535 9.33 -19.50 16.34
CA SER A 535 10.12 -20.75 16.37
C SER A 535 11.58 -20.56 16.81
N LEU A 536 12.13 -19.34 16.77
CA LEU A 536 13.51 -19.05 17.21
C LEU A 536 13.62 -18.76 18.71
N ILE A 537 12.51 -18.37 19.34
CA ILE A 537 12.45 -17.89 20.73
C ILE A 537 12.04 -19.02 21.72
N GLY A 538 11.70 -20.20 21.21
CA GLY A 538 11.23 -21.33 22.02
C GLY A 538 9.76 -21.19 22.44
N ALA A 539 9.12 -22.32 22.70
CA ALA A 539 7.67 -22.55 22.79
C ALA A 539 6.85 -21.74 23.85
N GLY A 540 7.43 -20.70 24.46
CA GLY A 540 6.73 -19.80 25.39
C GLY A 540 5.82 -18.76 24.71
N ALA A 541 6.08 -18.39 23.45
CA ALA A 541 5.27 -17.44 22.72
C ALA A 541 4.16 -18.17 21.94
N LYS A 542 3.02 -18.45 22.60
CA LYS A 542 1.80 -18.92 21.91
C LYS A 542 1.30 -17.83 20.94
N SER A 543 1.83 -17.78 19.73
CA SER A 543 1.29 -16.98 18.63
C SER A 543 -0.01 -17.64 18.16
N GLY A 544 -1.13 -16.93 18.33
CA GLY A 544 -2.45 -17.45 17.99
C GLY A 544 -2.59 -17.70 16.49
N SER A 545 -3.18 -18.85 16.12
CA SER A 545 -3.57 -19.19 14.75
C SER A 545 -4.24 -18.00 14.05
N TYR A 546 -3.68 -17.56 12.92
CA TYR A 546 -4.33 -16.63 12.00
C TYR A 546 -5.76 -17.12 11.71
N LYS A 547 -6.74 -16.27 12.00
CA LYS A 547 -8.12 -16.43 11.54
C LYS A 547 -8.41 -15.23 10.64
N PRO A 548 -8.85 -15.44 9.39
CA PRO A 548 -9.29 -14.32 8.55
C PRO A 548 -10.39 -13.56 9.31
N THR A 549 -10.16 -12.28 9.55
CA THR A 549 -11.09 -11.40 10.27
C THR A 549 -12.43 -11.38 9.55
N GLN A 550 -13.54 -11.55 10.29
CA GLN A 550 -14.85 -11.17 9.76
C GLN A 550 -14.80 -9.68 9.44
N SER A 551 -15.06 -9.32 8.18
CA SER A 551 -14.92 -7.98 7.65
C SER A 551 -15.59 -6.95 8.56
N SER A 552 -14.83 -6.00 9.07
CA SER A 552 -15.38 -4.79 9.68
C SER A 552 -16.22 -4.02 8.65
N PRO A 553 -17.18 -3.19 9.06
CA PRO A 553 -18.05 -2.45 8.14
C PRO A 553 -17.32 -1.49 7.19
N VAL A 554 -16.02 -1.21 7.45
CA VAL A 554 -15.12 -0.39 6.63
C VAL A 554 -14.57 -1.16 5.43
N SER A 555 -14.54 -2.49 5.52
CA SER A 555 -13.92 -3.39 4.54
C SER A 555 -14.96 -4.15 3.70
N LYS A 556 -16.16 -3.58 3.51
CA LYS A 556 -17.26 -4.24 2.78
C LYS A 556 -16.96 -4.37 1.28
N SER A 557 -16.20 -5.39 0.91
CA SER A 557 -16.27 -5.98 -0.42
C SER A 557 -17.45 -6.96 -0.46
N TYR A 558 -18.35 -6.80 -1.43
CA TYR A 558 -19.51 -7.69 -1.66
C TYR A 558 -19.09 -9.17 -1.80
N LEU A 559 -17.85 -9.43 -2.24
CA LEU A 559 -17.23 -10.75 -2.36
C LEU A 559 -16.77 -11.31 -1.00
N ALA A 560 -16.21 -10.47 -0.13
CA ALA A 560 -15.80 -10.86 1.22
C ALA A 560 -17.00 -11.18 2.11
N GLU A 561 -18.12 -10.47 1.93
CA GLU A 561 -19.39 -10.79 2.61
C GLU A 561 -19.93 -12.16 2.17
N ARG A 562 -19.75 -12.53 0.90
CA ARG A 562 -20.16 -13.84 0.39
C ARG A 562 -19.25 -14.96 0.88
N MET A 563 -17.94 -14.74 0.90
CA MET A 563 -16.95 -15.70 1.40
C MET A 563 -17.04 -15.91 2.92
N SER A 564 -17.33 -14.87 3.69
CA SER A 564 -17.61 -14.99 5.12
C SER A 564 -18.93 -15.72 5.38
N LYS A 565 -19.99 -15.45 4.62
CA LYS A 565 -21.25 -16.22 4.68
C LYS A 565 -21.06 -17.69 4.30
N ASP A 566 -20.27 -17.99 3.27
CA ASP A 566 -19.97 -19.36 2.84
C ASP A 566 -19.09 -20.12 3.85
N SER A 567 -18.12 -19.45 4.47
CA SER A 567 -17.27 -20.06 5.51
C SER A 567 -18.02 -20.25 6.84
N ILE A 568 -18.90 -19.32 7.22
CA ILE A 568 -19.82 -19.49 8.36
C ILE A 568 -20.79 -20.64 8.08
N ALA A 569 -21.32 -20.76 6.85
CA ALA A 569 -22.16 -21.89 6.45
C ALA A 569 -21.40 -23.23 6.47
N GLN A 570 -20.12 -23.25 6.09
CA GLN A 570 -19.26 -24.43 6.22
C GLN A 570 -18.92 -24.77 7.68
N ALA A 571 -18.73 -23.78 8.54
CA ALA A 571 -18.48 -23.99 9.98
C ALA A 571 -19.73 -24.52 10.71
N LEU A 572 -20.92 -24.04 10.34
CA LEU A 572 -22.21 -24.58 10.79
C LEU A 572 -22.42 -26.03 10.31
N ASN A 573 -22.01 -26.35 9.07
CA ASN A 573 -22.04 -27.73 8.56
C ASN A 573 -21.01 -28.67 9.20
N ARG A 574 -19.94 -28.14 9.81
CA ARG A 574 -18.99 -28.96 10.60
C ARG A 574 -19.48 -29.22 12.02
N ARG A 575 -20.38 -28.38 12.57
CA ARG A 575 -20.99 -28.62 13.90
C ARG A 575 -22.09 -29.67 13.87
N THR A 576 -22.63 -30.03 12.71
CA THR A 576 -23.64 -31.11 12.56
C THR A 576 -23.04 -32.50 12.33
N SER A 577 -21.71 -32.66 12.45
CA SER A 577 -21.00 -33.94 12.30
C SER A 577 -20.05 -34.23 13.46
N ALA A 578 -20.57 -34.19 14.69
CA ALA A 578 -19.98 -34.85 15.84
C ALA A 578 -20.90 -35.99 16.30
N PRO A 579 -20.38 -37.20 16.59
CA PRO A 579 -21.20 -38.28 17.13
C PRO A 579 -21.49 -37.98 18.61
N ALA A 580 -22.76 -37.76 18.95
CA ALA A 580 -23.19 -37.62 20.34
C ALA A 580 -23.58 -39.00 20.89
N ASN A 581 -22.84 -39.45 21.91
CA ASN A 581 -23.29 -40.48 22.85
C ASN A 581 -24.20 -39.83 23.90
N GLY A 582 -25.29 -40.51 24.25
CA GLY A 582 -25.91 -40.41 25.58
C GLY A 582 -27.19 -39.58 25.72
N GLU A 583 -28.29 -40.33 25.88
CA GLU A 583 -29.37 -40.15 26.88
C GLU A 583 -30.53 -39.14 26.69
N GLU A 584 -31.71 -39.78 26.73
CA GLU A 584 -33.13 -39.46 26.98
C GLU A 584 -33.70 -38.05 27.30
N ALA A 585 -35.04 -38.02 27.11
CA ALA A 585 -36.07 -37.04 27.48
C ALA A 585 -36.24 -35.83 26.54
N GLY A 586 -37.42 -35.45 26.05
CA GLY A 586 -38.80 -35.92 26.18
C GLY A 586 -39.72 -34.82 25.60
N GLU A 587 -40.82 -35.23 24.97
CA GLU A 587 -42.03 -34.42 24.63
C GLU A 587 -41.86 -33.25 23.59
N SER A 588 -42.76 -32.95 22.65
CA SER A 588 -44.09 -33.44 22.27
C SER A 588 -44.52 -32.82 20.92
N SER A 589 -45.41 -33.55 20.20
CA SER A 589 -46.45 -33.12 19.24
C SER A 589 -46.05 -32.42 17.92
N SER A 590 -46.10 -33.12 16.78
CA SER A 590 -47.23 -33.21 15.81
C SER A 590 -47.09 -32.19 14.66
N GLN A 591 -47.04 -32.53 13.38
CA GLN A 591 -48.10 -33.17 12.60
C GLN A 591 -47.56 -33.78 11.28
N GLN A 592 -48.03 -35.01 11.02
CA GLN A 592 -48.51 -35.58 9.75
C GLN A 592 -47.74 -35.38 8.43
N ARG A 593 -47.21 -36.52 7.96
CA ARG A 593 -47.08 -36.92 6.55
C ARG A 593 -48.45 -37.01 5.85
N PRO A 594 -48.43 -37.16 4.51
CA PRO A 594 -48.88 -38.44 3.97
C PRO A 594 -47.80 -39.17 3.16
N GLU A 595 -47.84 -40.49 3.28
CA GLU A 595 -47.07 -41.52 2.59
C GLU A 595 -47.62 -41.77 1.18
N GLN A 596 -46.79 -42.13 0.20
CA GLN A 596 -46.66 -43.48 -0.41
C GLN A 596 -45.58 -43.33 -1.51
N GLU A 597 -44.71 -44.28 -1.88
CA GLU A 597 -44.78 -45.73 -1.77
C GLU A 597 -43.36 -46.34 -1.93
N ARG A 598 -43.22 -47.59 -1.48
CA ARG A 598 -42.01 -48.41 -1.40
C ARG A 598 -41.72 -49.12 -2.73
N SER A 599 -40.44 -49.32 -3.10
CA SER A 599 -39.96 -50.66 -3.52
C SER A 599 -38.43 -50.76 -3.65
N TYR A 600 -37.91 -51.70 -2.85
CA TYR A 600 -36.76 -52.62 -2.99
C TYR A 600 -35.63 -52.39 -4.00
N GLY A 601 -34.41 -52.69 -3.53
CA GLY A 601 -33.32 -53.08 -4.43
C GLY A 601 -31.91 -52.89 -3.89
N THR A 602 -31.59 -53.56 -2.79
CA THR A 602 -30.23 -53.75 -2.27
C THR A 602 -29.30 -54.36 -3.33
N LEU A 603 -28.34 -53.58 -3.86
CA LEU A 603 -27.03 -54.04 -4.37
C LEU A 603 -26.11 -52.82 -4.63
N SER A 604 -25.67 -52.10 -3.59
CA SER A 604 -24.59 -51.10 -3.75
C SER A 604 -23.57 -51.03 -2.61
N SER A 605 -23.64 -51.93 -1.64
CA SER A 605 -22.75 -51.93 -0.46
C SER A 605 -21.38 -52.59 -0.69
N VAL A 606 -20.89 -52.77 -1.92
CA VAL A 606 -19.62 -53.50 -2.16
C VAL A 606 -18.64 -52.80 -3.14
N ILE A 607 -18.91 -51.59 -3.65
CA ILE A 607 -17.90 -50.86 -4.45
C ILE A 607 -17.90 -49.36 -4.07
N PRO A 608 -16.92 -48.88 -3.26
CA PRO A 608 -16.81 -47.47 -2.91
C PRO A 608 -16.11 -46.73 -4.05
N GLY A 609 -16.83 -46.40 -5.13
CA GLY A 609 -16.24 -45.69 -6.27
C GLY A 609 -17.19 -44.92 -7.19
N PHE A 610 -18.49 -45.23 -7.21
CA PHE A 610 -19.43 -44.58 -8.12
C PHE A 610 -20.60 -43.93 -7.36
N SER A 611 -20.36 -42.74 -6.79
CA SER A 611 -21.41 -41.89 -6.22
C SER A 611 -21.91 -40.90 -7.28
N LEU A 612 -22.94 -41.30 -8.05
CA LEU A 612 -23.73 -40.42 -8.95
C LEU A 612 -24.68 -39.46 -8.17
N SER A 613 -24.33 -39.07 -6.94
CA SER A 613 -25.21 -38.31 -6.04
C SER A 613 -25.10 -36.79 -6.19
N LYS A 614 -23.96 -36.26 -6.69
CA LYS A 614 -23.78 -34.80 -6.88
C LYS A 614 -24.52 -34.28 -8.12
N TYR A 615 -24.47 -35.00 -9.22
CA TYR A 615 -25.10 -34.58 -10.48
C TYR A 615 -26.63 -34.68 -10.43
N SER A 616 -27.16 -35.73 -9.77
CA SER A 616 -28.60 -35.93 -9.61
C SER A 616 -29.24 -34.94 -8.63
N ARG A 617 -28.52 -34.50 -7.59
CA ARG A 617 -28.95 -33.40 -6.69
C ARG A 617 -28.94 -32.04 -7.38
N ALA A 618 -27.90 -31.72 -8.16
CA ALA A 618 -27.81 -30.46 -8.90
C ALA A 618 -28.94 -30.31 -9.94
N LYS A 619 -29.33 -31.41 -10.60
CA LYS A 619 -30.41 -31.42 -11.59
C LYS A 619 -31.82 -31.30 -10.98
N ARG A 620 -32.00 -31.71 -9.71
CA ARG A 620 -33.25 -31.48 -8.95
C ARG A 620 -33.36 -30.04 -8.44
N ALA A 621 -32.24 -29.41 -8.07
CA ALA A 621 -32.21 -28.01 -7.65
C ALA A 621 -32.54 -27.04 -8.79
N SER A 622 -32.23 -27.39 -10.04
CA SER A 622 -32.56 -26.58 -11.23
C SER A 622 -34.00 -26.73 -11.73
N GLN A 623 -34.81 -27.60 -11.12
CA GLN A 623 -36.19 -27.89 -11.55
C GLN A 623 -37.26 -27.35 -10.57
N GLN A 624 -36.88 -26.53 -9.59
CA GLN A 624 -37.87 -25.82 -8.78
C GLN A 624 -38.51 -24.69 -9.59
N PRO A 625 -39.86 -24.58 -9.64
CA PRO A 625 -40.51 -23.47 -10.32
C PRO A 625 -40.16 -22.16 -9.61
N LEU A 626 -39.66 -21.19 -10.38
CA LEU A 626 -39.29 -19.87 -9.86
C LEU A 626 -40.57 -19.09 -9.47
N PRO A 627 -40.51 -18.22 -8.44
CA PRO A 627 -41.65 -17.40 -8.03
C PRO A 627 -42.16 -16.51 -9.17
N GLU A 628 -43.47 -16.27 -9.20
CA GLU A 628 -44.15 -15.53 -10.26
C GLU A 628 -43.54 -14.11 -10.41
N GLY A 629 -43.08 -13.78 -11.62
CA GLY A 629 -42.40 -12.51 -11.95
C GLY A 629 -40.86 -12.56 -12.01
N VAL A 630 -40.21 -13.67 -11.65
CA VAL A 630 -38.75 -13.81 -11.76
C VAL A 630 -38.36 -14.65 -12.98
N VAL A 631 -37.78 -14.01 -13.99
CA VAL A 631 -37.22 -14.68 -15.17
C VAL A 631 -35.77 -15.06 -14.88
N ALA A 632 -35.39 -16.31 -15.18
CA ALA A 632 -34.01 -16.75 -15.04
C ALA A 632 -33.08 -15.92 -15.95
N PRO A 633 -31.97 -15.38 -15.44
CA PRO A 633 -31.06 -14.57 -16.25
C PRO A 633 -30.42 -15.42 -17.35
N THR A 634 -30.43 -14.90 -18.58
CA THR A 634 -29.88 -15.55 -19.78
C THR A 634 -28.35 -15.61 -19.77
N GLU A 635 -27.69 -14.64 -19.13
CA GLU A 635 -26.24 -14.59 -18.99
C GLU A 635 -25.81 -14.42 -17.53
N TRP A 636 -24.65 -14.98 -17.19
CA TRP A 636 -24.11 -14.88 -15.86
C TRP A 636 -23.50 -13.48 -15.68
N ILE A 637 -23.79 -12.83 -14.56
CA ILE A 637 -23.30 -11.47 -14.23
C ILE A 637 -21.77 -11.34 -14.36
N LYS A 638 -21.02 -12.43 -14.13
CA LYS A 638 -19.55 -12.51 -14.31
C LYS A 638 -19.07 -12.25 -15.76
N ASN A 639 -19.97 -12.33 -16.75
CA ASN A 639 -19.66 -12.17 -18.17
C ASN A 639 -19.96 -10.77 -18.72
N MET A 640 -20.52 -9.86 -17.92
CA MET A 640 -20.99 -8.53 -18.35
C MET A 640 -19.88 -7.47 -18.56
N GLY A 641 -18.60 -7.80 -18.31
CA GLY A 641 -17.46 -6.89 -18.50
C GLY A 641 -16.71 -7.10 -19.83
N GLU A 642 -15.79 -6.21 -20.19
CA GLU A 642 -15.00 -6.29 -21.44
C GLU A 642 -14.26 -7.63 -21.61
N LEU A 643 -14.23 -8.17 -22.83
CA LEU A 643 -13.61 -9.45 -23.18
C LEU A 643 -12.07 -9.35 -23.18
N LYS A 644 -11.45 -9.46 -22.00
CA LYS A 644 -9.99 -9.56 -21.84
C LYS A 644 -9.55 -11.02 -21.96
N VAL A 645 -9.39 -11.50 -23.19
CA VAL A 645 -8.85 -12.85 -23.46
C VAL A 645 -7.36 -12.74 -23.76
N GLU A 646 -6.55 -13.53 -23.08
CA GLU A 646 -5.10 -13.56 -23.30
C GLU A 646 -4.76 -13.95 -24.76
N PRO A 647 -3.77 -13.29 -25.40
CA PRO A 647 -3.36 -13.61 -26.78
C PRO A 647 -3.00 -15.09 -27.01
N LYS A 648 -2.50 -15.78 -25.96
CA LYS A 648 -2.16 -17.20 -26.01
C LYS A 648 -3.34 -18.09 -26.40
N VAL A 649 -4.57 -17.73 -26.02
CA VAL A 649 -5.79 -18.52 -26.29
C VAL A 649 -6.16 -18.44 -27.76
N TRP A 650 -6.04 -17.24 -28.36
CA TRP A 650 -6.23 -17.03 -29.79
C TRP A 650 -5.20 -17.79 -30.62
N LEU A 651 -3.92 -17.69 -30.23
CA LEU A 651 -2.83 -18.41 -30.88
C LEU A 651 -2.97 -19.94 -30.76
N ALA A 652 -3.53 -20.45 -29.66
CA ALA A 652 -3.82 -21.88 -29.50
C ALA A 652 -4.93 -22.37 -30.44
N ASN A 653 -5.96 -21.55 -30.66
CA ASN A 653 -7.03 -21.84 -31.62
C ASN A 653 -6.49 -21.85 -33.06
N GLU A 654 -5.72 -20.83 -33.42
CA GLU A 654 -5.08 -20.71 -34.72
C GLU A 654 -4.11 -21.86 -35.00
N ARG A 655 -3.28 -22.25 -34.01
CA ARG A 655 -2.41 -23.42 -34.09
C ARG A 655 -3.18 -24.70 -34.40
N THR A 656 -4.35 -24.88 -33.80
CA THR A 656 -5.18 -26.07 -34.06
C THR A 656 -5.70 -26.06 -35.49
N PHE A 657 -6.17 -24.91 -35.98
CA PHE A 657 -6.61 -24.75 -37.37
C PHE A 657 -5.48 -25.04 -38.36
N LEU A 658 -4.27 -24.49 -38.14
CA LEU A 658 -3.11 -24.71 -38.99
C LEU A 658 -2.72 -26.20 -39.06
N LYS A 659 -2.85 -26.94 -37.96
CA LYS A 659 -2.64 -28.40 -37.96
C LYS A 659 -3.64 -29.14 -38.86
N TRP A 660 -4.92 -28.76 -38.85
CA TRP A 660 -5.93 -29.35 -39.73
C TRP A 660 -5.72 -28.98 -41.21
N GLN A 661 -5.30 -27.74 -41.49
CA GLN A 661 -4.94 -27.33 -42.84
C GLN A 661 -3.70 -28.07 -43.35
N HIS A 662 -2.71 -28.31 -42.49
CA HIS A 662 -1.54 -29.10 -42.84
C HIS A 662 -1.92 -30.54 -43.22
N ILE A 663 -2.82 -31.18 -42.46
CA ILE A 663 -3.33 -32.53 -42.79
C ILE A 663 -4.10 -32.50 -44.12
N CYS A 664 -4.96 -31.49 -44.34
CA CYS A 664 -5.70 -31.31 -45.60
C CYS A 664 -4.76 -31.22 -46.81
N ILE A 665 -3.72 -30.39 -46.73
CA ILE A 665 -2.74 -30.20 -47.80
C ILE A 665 -1.94 -31.49 -48.06
N LEU A 666 -1.50 -32.19 -47.00
CA LEU A 666 -0.78 -33.46 -47.15
C LEU A 666 -1.63 -34.53 -47.83
N GLN A 667 -2.87 -34.71 -47.40
CA GLN A 667 -3.79 -35.69 -47.99
C GLN A 667 -4.20 -35.30 -49.42
N GLY A 668 -4.42 -34.00 -49.68
CA GLY A 668 -4.70 -33.48 -51.01
C GLY A 668 -3.53 -33.66 -51.98
N GLY A 669 -2.30 -33.41 -51.53
CA GLY A 669 -1.09 -33.65 -52.31
C GLY A 669 -0.89 -35.12 -52.65
N LEU A 670 -1.14 -36.02 -51.68
CA LEU A 670 -1.11 -37.47 -51.89
C LEU A 670 -2.22 -37.93 -52.84
N ALA A 671 -3.42 -37.36 -52.75
CA ALA A 671 -4.53 -37.64 -53.65
C ALA A 671 -4.19 -37.27 -55.10
N VAL A 672 -3.66 -36.07 -55.33
CA VAL A 672 -3.24 -35.60 -56.65
C VAL A 672 -2.09 -36.46 -57.18
N GLY A 673 -1.10 -36.77 -56.35
CA GLY A 673 0.02 -37.63 -56.73
C GLY A 673 -0.44 -39.03 -57.18
N LEU A 674 -1.34 -39.66 -56.43
CA LEU A 674 -1.92 -40.95 -56.80
C LEU A 674 -2.79 -40.87 -58.05
N TYR A 675 -3.56 -39.80 -58.20
CA TYR A 675 -4.41 -39.59 -59.38
C TYR A 675 -3.57 -39.39 -60.65
N THR A 676 -2.47 -38.62 -60.58
CA THR A 676 -1.55 -38.41 -61.71
C THR A 676 -0.76 -39.68 -62.03
N ALA A 677 -0.37 -40.46 -61.02
CA ALA A 677 0.32 -41.73 -61.20
C ALA A 677 -0.60 -42.87 -61.70
N ALA A 678 -1.92 -42.73 -61.57
CA ALA A 678 -2.90 -43.78 -61.88
C ALA A 678 -2.98 -44.13 -63.38
N GLY A 679 -2.78 -43.18 -64.30
CA GLY A 679 -2.98 -43.42 -65.73
C GLY A 679 -4.38 -44.02 -66.03
N GLU A 680 -4.45 -45.15 -66.75
CA GLU A 680 -5.69 -45.88 -67.06
C GLU A 680 -6.19 -46.81 -65.92
N ASN A 681 -5.46 -46.92 -64.80
CA ASN A 681 -5.86 -47.81 -63.70
C ASN A 681 -7.02 -47.22 -62.89
N THR A 682 -8.21 -47.77 -63.13
CA THR A 682 -9.46 -47.40 -62.43
C THR A 682 -9.35 -47.49 -60.90
N LEU A 683 -8.54 -48.43 -60.38
CA LEU A 683 -8.31 -48.65 -58.95
C LEU A 683 -7.59 -47.46 -58.29
N ALA A 684 -6.49 -46.99 -58.88
CA ALA A 684 -5.72 -45.86 -58.34
C ALA A 684 -6.51 -44.55 -58.41
N SER A 685 -7.38 -44.39 -59.42
CA SER A 685 -8.33 -43.29 -59.51
C SER A 685 -9.39 -43.29 -58.39
N VAL A 686 -9.90 -44.46 -58.01
CA VAL A 686 -10.86 -44.60 -56.89
C VAL A 686 -10.18 -44.29 -55.55
N ILE A 687 -8.95 -44.76 -55.33
CA ILE A 687 -8.19 -44.46 -54.11
C ILE A 687 -7.86 -42.96 -54.03
N GLY A 688 -7.43 -42.36 -55.14
CA GLY A 688 -7.20 -40.92 -55.23
C GLY A 688 -8.45 -40.12 -54.87
N LEU A 689 -9.62 -40.49 -55.40
CA LEU A 689 -10.90 -39.86 -55.07
C LEU A 689 -11.25 -39.97 -53.57
N LEU A 690 -11.00 -41.12 -52.94
CA LEU A 690 -11.22 -41.29 -51.50
C LEU A 690 -10.31 -40.37 -50.67
N PHE A 691 -9.04 -40.20 -51.05
CA PHE A 691 -8.14 -39.26 -50.38
C PHE A 691 -8.55 -37.79 -50.58
N VAL A 692 -9.10 -37.43 -51.74
CA VAL A 692 -9.70 -36.09 -51.93
C VAL A 692 -10.85 -35.84 -50.96
N LEU A 693 -11.75 -36.82 -50.78
CA LEU A 693 -12.86 -36.69 -49.83
C LEU A 693 -12.38 -36.54 -48.38
N ILE A 694 -11.34 -37.27 -47.99
CA ILE A 694 -10.72 -37.15 -46.67
C ILE A 694 -10.08 -35.77 -46.49
N ALA A 695 -9.40 -35.25 -47.51
CA ALA A 695 -8.79 -33.92 -47.47
C ALA A 695 -9.85 -32.81 -47.33
N VAL A 696 -10.93 -32.88 -48.11
CA VAL A 696 -12.06 -31.93 -48.04
C VAL A 696 -12.69 -31.97 -46.65
N PHE A 697 -12.91 -33.16 -46.08
CA PHE A 697 -13.41 -33.30 -44.72
C PHE A 697 -12.47 -32.64 -43.70
N ALA A 698 -11.16 -32.89 -43.78
CA ALA A 698 -10.18 -32.30 -42.87
C ALA A 698 -10.18 -30.76 -42.93
N GLY A 699 -10.32 -30.18 -44.13
CA GLY A 699 -10.42 -28.74 -44.33
C GLY A 699 -11.70 -28.12 -43.75
N ILE A 700 -12.87 -28.73 -44.04
CA ILE A 700 -14.16 -28.28 -43.51
C ILE A 700 -14.21 -28.41 -41.99
N TRP A 701 -13.74 -29.55 -41.46
CA TRP A 701 -13.69 -29.81 -40.02
C TRP A 701 -12.77 -28.81 -39.29
N GLY A 702 -11.59 -28.54 -39.84
CA GLY A 702 -10.67 -27.53 -39.30
C GLY A 702 -11.31 -26.15 -39.22
N TYR A 703 -12.01 -25.72 -40.28
CA TYR A 703 -12.72 -24.43 -40.31
C TYR A 703 -13.89 -24.39 -39.32
N ALA A 704 -14.70 -25.46 -39.27
CA ALA A 704 -15.81 -25.56 -38.33
C ALA A 704 -15.32 -25.50 -36.87
N MET A 705 -14.23 -26.19 -36.54
CA MET A 705 -13.65 -26.18 -35.20
C MET A 705 -13.11 -24.78 -34.83
N LEU A 706 -12.47 -24.08 -35.78
CA LEU A 706 -12.01 -22.70 -35.57
C LEU A 706 -13.18 -21.77 -35.20
N ARG A 707 -14.31 -21.90 -35.90
CA ARG A 707 -15.54 -21.11 -35.66
C ARG A 707 -16.17 -21.47 -34.31
N ILE A 708 -16.35 -22.76 -34.02
CA ILE A 708 -16.94 -23.23 -32.76
C ILE A 708 -16.11 -22.79 -31.56
N ARG A 709 -14.78 -22.96 -31.62
CA ARG A 709 -13.88 -22.51 -30.55
C ARG A 709 -13.87 -20.99 -30.40
N ARG A 710 -13.90 -20.24 -31.50
CA ARG A 710 -14.01 -18.77 -31.45
C ARG A 710 -15.29 -18.35 -30.73
N THR A 711 -16.43 -18.93 -31.08
CA THR A 711 -17.72 -18.63 -30.43
C THR A 711 -17.65 -18.96 -28.93
N MET A 712 -17.11 -20.13 -28.55
CA MET A 712 -16.95 -20.51 -27.15
C MET A 712 -16.01 -19.58 -26.35
N ILE A 713 -14.95 -19.05 -26.98
CA ILE A 713 -14.04 -18.07 -26.36
C ILE A 713 -14.77 -16.74 -26.12
N VAL A 714 -15.56 -16.28 -27.09
CA VAL A 714 -16.33 -15.03 -26.98
C VAL A 714 -17.43 -15.15 -25.92
N GLU A 715 -18.11 -16.30 -25.86
CA GLU A 715 -19.17 -16.60 -24.89
C GLU A 715 -18.66 -16.95 -23.48
N ARG A 716 -17.33 -17.04 -23.28
CA ARG A 716 -16.69 -17.47 -22.02
C ARG A 716 -17.26 -18.79 -21.49
N SER A 717 -17.55 -19.72 -22.40
CA SER A 717 -18.17 -20.99 -22.02
C SER A 717 -17.15 -21.87 -21.29
N GLY A 718 -17.51 -22.41 -20.12
CA GLY A 718 -16.66 -23.34 -19.36
C GLY A 718 -16.68 -24.78 -19.89
N LYS A 719 -16.97 -24.98 -21.19
CA LYS A 719 -16.95 -26.30 -21.83
C LYS A 719 -15.52 -26.64 -22.23
N ASP A 720 -15.12 -27.88 -22.04
CA ASP A 720 -13.79 -28.34 -22.44
C ASP A 720 -13.57 -28.20 -23.94
N PHE A 721 -12.38 -27.74 -24.33
CA PHE A 721 -12.04 -27.46 -25.72
C PHE A 721 -11.69 -28.72 -26.53
N ASP A 722 -11.64 -29.89 -25.91
CA ASP A 722 -11.23 -31.15 -26.52
C ASP A 722 -12.34 -31.81 -27.33
N ASN A 723 -12.07 -32.10 -28.60
CA ASN A 723 -13.00 -32.80 -29.48
C ASN A 723 -12.30 -33.98 -30.15
N MET A 724 -12.62 -35.19 -29.68
CA MET A 724 -11.99 -36.45 -30.09
C MET A 724 -12.59 -37.02 -31.38
N ILE A 725 -13.69 -36.46 -31.89
CA ILE A 725 -14.45 -37.00 -33.02
C ILE A 725 -13.68 -36.87 -34.34
N GLY A 726 -13.08 -35.70 -34.60
CA GLY A 726 -12.37 -35.43 -35.85
C GLY A 726 -11.23 -36.41 -36.14
N PRO A 727 -10.27 -36.58 -35.20
CA PRO A 727 -9.17 -37.53 -35.37
C PRO A 727 -9.64 -38.98 -35.55
N MET A 728 -10.70 -39.41 -34.85
CA MET A 728 -11.28 -40.75 -35.02
C MET A 728 -11.83 -40.97 -36.43
N ILE A 729 -12.52 -39.98 -37.01
CA ILE A 729 -13.05 -40.08 -38.37
C ILE A 729 -11.92 -40.17 -39.40
N ILE A 730 -10.88 -39.35 -39.29
CA ILE A 730 -9.73 -39.44 -40.21
C ILE A 730 -9.03 -40.79 -40.08
N SER A 731 -8.76 -41.24 -38.85
CA SER A 731 -8.11 -42.52 -38.61
C SER A 731 -8.92 -43.70 -39.16
N GLY A 732 -10.24 -43.71 -38.96
CA GLY A 732 -11.14 -44.72 -39.50
C GLY A 732 -11.19 -44.70 -41.03
N SER A 733 -11.27 -43.52 -41.65
CA SER A 733 -11.27 -43.37 -43.11
C SER A 733 -9.96 -43.84 -43.73
N LEU A 734 -8.80 -43.52 -43.13
CA LEU A 734 -7.50 -44.00 -43.59
C LEU A 734 -7.38 -45.52 -43.47
N MET A 735 -7.88 -46.11 -42.38
CA MET A 735 -7.91 -47.56 -42.20
C MET A 735 -8.77 -48.24 -43.29
N LEU A 736 -9.92 -47.66 -43.62
CA LEU A 736 -10.78 -48.16 -44.69
C LEU A 736 -10.10 -48.10 -46.06
N VAL A 737 -9.40 -47.00 -46.37
CA VAL A 737 -8.62 -46.86 -47.61
C VAL A 737 -7.52 -47.91 -47.70
N LEU A 738 -6.81 -48.18 -46.60
CA LEU A 738 -5.80 -49.24 -46.55
C LEU A 738 -6.39 -50.64 -46.75
N ILE A 739 -7.53 -50.93 -46.14
CA ILE A 739 -8.23 -52.22 -46.31
C ILE A 739 -8.69 -52.40 -47.76
N LEU A 740 -9.25 -51.36 -48.39
CA LEU A 740 -9.63 -51.42 -49.79
C LEU A 740 -8.42 -51.63 -50.69
N ASN A 741 -7.33 -50.89 -50.45
CA ASN A 741 -6.09 -51.06 -51.20
C ASN A 741 -5.55 -52.50 -51.08
N PHE A 742 -5.54 -53.05 -49.86
CA PHE A 742 -5.13 -54.43 -49.61
C PHE A 742 -6.04 -55.45 -50.29
N PHE A 743 -7.36 -55.27 -50.19
CA PHE A 743 -8.35 -56.17 -50.80
C PHE A 743 -8.22 -56.22 -52.31
N PHE A 744 -8.06 -55.06 -52.96
CA PHE A 744 -7.91 -55.02 -54.42
C PHE A 744 -6.55 -55.55 -54.87
N ALA A 745 -5.46 -55.21 -54.18
CA ALA A 745 -4.13 -55.77 -54.45
C ALA A 745 -4.12 -57.30 -54.27
N TYR A 746 -4.81 -57.82 -53.25
CA TYR A 746 -4.97 -59.25 -53.01
C TYR A 746 -5.78 -59.91 -54.13
N ARG A 747 -6.88 -59.29 -54.59
CA ARG A 747 -7.68 -59.81 -55.69
C ARG A 747 -6.91 -59.83 -57.02
N GLU A 748 -6.11 -58.81 -57.30
CA GLU A 748 -5.27 -58.77 -58.50
C GLU A 748 -4.15 -59.82 -58.46
N ALA A 749 -3.50 -60.01 -57.30
CA ALA A 749 -2.51 -61.07 -57.09
C ALA A 749 -3.11 -62.47 -57.21
N PHE A 750 -4.31 -62.69 -56.66
CA PHE A 750 -5.01 -63.98 -56.74
C PHE A 750 -5.55 -64.26 -58.16
N GLY A 751 -5.93 -63.22 -58.90
CA GLY A 751 -6.29 -63.32 -60.32
C GLY A 751 -5.11 -63.80 -61.17
N LYS A 752 -3.93 -63.20 -61.00
CA LYS A 752 -2.68 -63.64 -61.67
C LYS A 752 -2.30 -65.07 -61.31
N PHE A 753 -2.46 -65.47 -60.06
CA PHE A 753 -2.23 -66.86 -59.62
C PHE A 753 -3.19 -67.88 -60.27
N LYS A 754 -4.42 -67.45 -60.57
CA LYS A 754 -5.44 -68.30 -61.20
C LYS A 754 -5.23 -68.40 -62.71
N ASP A 755 -4.81 -67.30 -63.36
CA ASP A 755 -4.42 -67.29 -64.77
C ASP A 755 -3.13 -68.13 -65.01
N ASP A 756 -2.17 -68.08 -64.09
CA ASP A 756 -0.97 -68.95 -64.13
C ASP A 756 -1.31 -70.44 -63.92
N GLN A 757 -2.32 -70.77 -63.12
CA GLN A 757 -2.80 -72.15 -63.01
C GLN A 757 -3.57 -72.63 -64.23
N SER A 758 -4.33 -71.75 -64.89
CA SER A 758 -5.00 -72.11 -66.15
C SER A 758 -4.04 -72.24 -67.33
N SER A 759 -2.99 -71.42 -67.42
CA SER A 759 -1.97 -71.54 -68.47
C SER A 759 -1.14 -72.83 -68.30
N LEU A 760 -0.83 -73.22 -67.06
CA LEU A 760 -0.26 -74.53 -66.73
C LEU A 760 -1.21 -75.70 -67.04
N GLY A 761 -2.51 -75.51 -66.85
CA GLY A 761 -3.54 -76.51 -67.19
C GLY A 761 -3.76 -76.69 -68.69
N GLU A 762 -3.64 -75.62 -69.47
CA GLU A 762 -3.79 -75.63 -70.93
C GLU A 762 -2.55 -76.28 -71.60
N LEU A 763 -1.34 -75.97 -71.12
CA LEU A 763 -0.09 -76.63 -71.55
C LEU A 763 -0.08 -78.13 -71.27
N LEU A 764 -0.66 -78.58 -70.15
CA LEU A 764 -0.78 -80.02 -69.83
C LEU A 764 -1.86 -80.75 -70.66
N SER A 765 -2.76 -80.01 -71.32
CA SER A 765 -3.83 -80.60 -72.14
C SER A 765 -3.46 -80.75 -73.62
N GLU A 766 -2.51 -79.96 -74.14
CA GLU A 766 -1.96 -80.13 -75.49
C GLU A 766 -0.97 -81.31 -75.60
N ASP A 767 -0.28 -81.69 -74.51
CA ASP A 767 0.60 -82.87 -74.47
C ASP A 767 -0.16 -84.22 -74.38
N LEU A 768 -1.49 -84.19 -74.25
CA LEU A 768 -2.35 -85.38 -74.10
C LEU A 768 -3.35 -85.59 -75.27
N LYS A 769 -3.08 -84.98 -76.44
CA LYS A 769 -3.83 -85.22 -77.68
C LYS A 769 -2.98 -85.75 -78.82
#